data_AF-A0A4R7YZT9-F1
#
_entry.id   AF-A0A4R7YZT9-F1
#
_cell.length_a   1.000
_cell.length_b   1.000
_cell.length_c   1.000
_cell.angle_alpha   90.00
_cell.angle_beta   90.00
_cell.angle_gamma   90.00
#
_symmetry.space_group_name_H-M   'P 1'
#
loop_
_entity.id
_entity.type
_entity.pdbx_description
1 polymer ?
#
loop_
_entity_poly.entity_id
_entity_poly.type
_entity_poly.pdbx_seq_one_letter_code
_entity_poly.pdbx_strand_id
1 'polypeptide(L)'
;MFFKAGKIERYLKDLKSVLNQKEIAIEKFKKYPASLQNKSLPDFTKLAGEDFKVGESWGGKDKSCWFRAGIEVPDSWKELQGNIYLEIIPGRGHSGGLNGAESLLYLNEKPLQGLDRNHSLVKLSRKDLENKNLEIAVKAFSGPGSEKQQFKKAALVFRDQNIEEFYRLAETLSQSIETMAAGENLRHKLLNRLNQAFNLIDFRKPGSAKFLQSAAEANQYLKDSLAELKSESNLPQLTAVGHSHIDVAWLWRLLHTREKTARTFSTVLKLMDEYPDYTFVQSSPQLYKFIKEDYPEIYARIKEKIEAGNWEVTGGMWVEADCNLTSGESLVRQFLHGQRFLKEEFDLEWNILWLPDVFGYSWALPQIIKKSGMQYFMTTKISWSQFNRPEYDTFNWRGIDGTEVLTHFITTPEVNNDESFYTYNGLLDPESVKGSWDNYQQKDINDELLLAYGWGDGGGGPTRKMIEAGKNMQQIPGLPKIKFGSAEAYFARLAERVSENEDLPVWDGELYLEYHRGTYTSQAEIKKNNRKAEIILHDTELFRSFAALEADLDYPAENLKENWEILLKNQFHDILPGSSIKEVYQDSAAEFKELFASTESLLNSSLEKIAAQIKGSEKKLVVFNSLPWQRSDYIKFDGREIMIDDVPASGYKAYNIVESSEGLKLEAEIEAQKEADFKKSQINYLIAKSKAQTAGASSKRNLLKTEVEKNLIENRYYRIKLNEQGQITSIYDREFQREIIPEGKKANLLQAFEDRPMNYNAWDIDIYYQEKEYIVDQLQQLKIDKIDDRIIVNLEWKFLDSTISQQLIVYANQRRIDFKTDIDWQEEQILLKTAFPVDVRSTTATYEIQFGNVERSTHWNTSWDYAKFETVGQKWVDLSERDYGVSLLNDCKYGHDIKDQTMRLSLIKSGVDPDPEADQGPHSFTYSIYPHGGDWFEAETAKEAYELNYPLQTVITQSQSGEQPQQKSFIEVEAESTILETVKKAETSDDLILRFYEYGSRREKVRVDLGRELKKVSECNLVEENSREIEAENYYFEFEIKPYEIKTFKVKLED
;
A
#
# COMPACT_ATOMS: atom_id res chain seq x y z
N MET A 1 -40.28 -38.26 8.98
CA MET A 1 -39.20 -37.69 8.14
C MET A 1 -38.95 -36.20 8.45
N PHE A 2 -39.98 -35.45 8.89
CA PHE A 2 -39.98 -33.99 9.08
C PHE A 2 -39.06 -33.39 10.18
N PHE A 3 -38.55 -34.14 11.17
CA PHE A 3 -37.77 -33.57 12.29
C PHE A 3 -36.33 -34.10 12.42
N LYS A 4 -35.80 -34.80 11.41
CA LYS A 4 -34.46 -35.43 11.51
C LYS A 4 -33.33 -34.40 11.70
N ALA A 5 -33.36 -33.30 10.95
CA ALA A 5 -32.37 -32.22 11.05
C ALA A 5 -32.38 -31.56 12.44
N GLY A 6 -33.53 -31.04 12.88
CA GLY A 6 -33.65 -30.44 14.23
C GLY A 6 -33.33 -31.40 15.38
N LYS A 7 -33.56 -32.71 15.22
CA LYS A 7 -33.10 -33.73 16.19
C LYS A 7 -31.57 -33.82 16.23
N ILE A 8 -30.90 -33.82 15.07
CA ILE A 8 -29.43 -33.87 14.98
C ILE A 8 -28.82 -32.61 15.60
N GLU A 9 -29.33 -31.43 15.27
CA GLU A 9 -28.87 -30.16 15.86
C GLU A 9 -28.96 -30.18 17.39
N ARG A 10 -30.08 -30.70 17.93
CA ARG A 10 -30.25 -30.88 19.38
C ARG A 10 -29.18 -31.79 19.98
N TYR A 11 -28.90 -32.93 19.35
CA TYR A 11 -27.88 -33.86 19.85
C TYR A 11 -26.45 -33.36 19.70
N LEU A 12 -26.14 -32.60 18.64
CA LEU A 12 -24.86 -31.90 18.53
C LEU A 12 -24.68 -30.93 19.70
N LYS A 13 -25.72 -30.17 20.07
CA LYS A 13 -25.69 -29.29 21.24
C LYS A 13 -25.48 -30.06 22.54
N ASP A 14 -26.17 -31.19 22.71
CA ASP A 14 -26.02 -32.04 23.90
C ASP A 14 -24.59 -32.63 23.98
N LEU A 15 -24.00 -33.12 22.87
CA LEU A 15 -22.61 -33.59 22.82
C LEU A 15 -21.59 -32.48 23.13
N LYS A 16 -21.77 -31.30 22.54
CA LYS A 16 -20.90 -30.14 22.78
C LYS A 16 -20.82 -29.81 24.26
N SER A 17 -21.93 -29.92 24.98
CA SER A 17 -22.00 -29.64 26.42
C SER A 17 -21.24 -30.64 27.30
N VAL A 18 -20.89 -31.81 26.76
CA VAL A 18 -20.18 -32.88 27.48
C VAL A 18 -18.82 -33.22 26.86
N LEU A 19 -18.28 -32.37 25.99
CA LEU A 19 -16.95 -32.55 25.38
C LEU A 19 -15.82 -32.51 26.41
N ASN A 20 -15.91 -31.65 27.43
CA ASN A 20 -14.98 -31.62 28.55
C ASN A 20 -15.47 -32.64 29.61
N GLN A 21 -14.94 -33.87 29.61
CA GLN A 21 -15.41 -34.89 30.57
C GLN A 21 -14.78 -34.73 31.96
N LYS A 22 -13.58 -34.14 32.04
CA LYS A 22 -12.93 -33.79 33.30
C LYS A 22 -12.36 -32.38 33.21
N GLU A 23 -12.40 -31.65 34.32
CA GLU A 23 -11.93 -30.26 34.41
C GLU A 23 -11.27 -30.02 35.77
N ILE A 24 -10.13 -29.34 35.78
CA ILE A 24 -9.45 -28.81 36.97
C ILE A 24 -9.31 -27.29 36.76
N ALA A 25 -10.03 -26.51 37.55
CA ALA A 25 -10.01 -25.05 37.45
C ALA A 25 -8.73 -24.45 38.03
N ILE A 26 -8.22 -23.40 37.38
CA ILE A 26 -7.19 -22.51 37.92
C ILE A 26 -7.92 -21.30 38.49
N GLU A 27 -8.16 -21.27 39.81
CA GLU A 27 -8.98 -20.22 40.40
C GLU A 27 -8.24 -18.89 40.63
N LYS A 28 -6.92 -18.95 40.76
CA LYS A 28 -6.07 -17.82 41.17
C LYS A 28 -4.84 -17.71 40.30
N PHE A 29 -4.53 -16.48 39.91
CA PHE A 29 -3.30 -16.08 39.26
C PHE A 29 -2.58 -15.04 40.13
N LYS A 30 -1.28 -14.92 39.97
CA LYS A 30 -0.56 -13.69 40.30
C LYS A 30 -0.62 -12.76 39.09
N LYS A 31 -1.10 -11.53 39.28
CA LYS A 31 -1.13 -10.50 38.25
C LYS A 31 0.03 -9.54 38.42
N TYR A 32 0.71 -9.22 37.34
CA TYR A 32 1.84 -8.28 37.31
C TYR A 32 1.60 -7.22 36.23
N PRO A 33 2.17 -6.01 36.40
CA PRO A 33 2.16 -5.00 35.34
C PRO A 33 2.93 -5.51 34.11
N ALA A 34 2.45 -5.16 32.92
CA ALA A 34 3.16 -5.38 31.67
C ALA A 34 3.31 -4.07 30.90
N SER A 35 4.39 -3.95 30.14
CA SER A 35 4.57 -2.87 29.17
C SER A 35 4.37 -3.43 27.77
N LEU A 36 3.76 -2.64 26.89
CA LEU A 36 3.71 -2.91 25.44
C LEU A 36 5.12 -2.86 24.82
N GLN A 37 6.07 -2.16 25.45
CA GLN A 37 7.46 -2.07 24.99
C GLN A 37 8.32 -3.27 25.45
N ASN A 38 7.99 -3.93 26.57
CA ASN A 38 8.74 -5.09 27.05
C ASN A 38 8.15 -6.37 26.48
N LYS A 39 8.85 -6.97 25.52
CA LYS A 39 8.32 -8.03 24.65
C LYS A 39 8.62 -9.44 25.18
N SER A 40 9.70 -9.62 25.94
CA SER A 40 10.10 -10.88 26.54
C SER A 40 9.33 -11.21 27.84
N LEU A 41 9.39 -12.48 28.24
CA LEU A 41 8.97 -12.92 29.56
C LEU A 41 9.82 -12.21 30.63
N PRO A 42 9.21 -11.50 31.61
CA PRO A 42 9.99 -10.82 32.64
C PRO A 42 10.48 -11.79 33.70
N ASP A 43 11.55 -11.41 34.40
CA ASP A 43 11.92 -12.05 35.66
C ASP A 43 10.89 -11.70 36.75
N PHE A 44 9.90 -12.57 36.93
CA PHE A 44 8.81 -12.37 37.89
C PHE A 44 9.29 -12.25 39.35
N THR A 45 10.52 -12.67 39.67
CA THR A 45 11.07 -12.50 41.03
C THR A 45 11.38 -11.04 41.35
N LYS A 46 11.54 -10.21 40.33
CA LYS A 46 11.82 -8.77 40.44
C LYS A 46 10.58 -7.90 40.37
N LEU A 47 9.39 -8.49 40.18
CA LEU A 47 8.13 -7.77 40.07
C LEU A 47 7.23 -8.01 41.28
N ALA A 48 6.59 -6.95 41.77
CA ALA A 48 5.55 -7.06 42.79
C ALA A 48 4.26 -7.58 42.14
N GLY A 49 3.89 -8.83 42.43
CA GLY A 49 2.65 -9.45 41.93
C GLY A 49 1.52 -9.34 42.94
N GLU A 50 0.32 -9.02 42.45
CA GLU A 50 -0.91 -9.03 43.27
C GLU A 50 -1.71 -10.32 43.03
N ASP A 51 -2.49 -10.74 44.04
CA ASP A 51 -3.42 -11.85 43.87
C ASP A 51 -4.57 -11.43 42.94
N PHE A 52 -4.90 -12.30 41.99
CA PHE A 52 -5.99 -12.08 41.03
C PHE A 52 -6.85 -13.33 40.92
N LYS A 53 -8.17 -13.16 40.98
CA LYS A 53 -9.11 -14.29 40.90
C LYS A 53 -9.75 -14.37 39.51
N VAL A 54 -9.85 -15.57 38.97
CA VAL A 54 -10.62 -15.79 37.73
C VAL A 54 -12.07 -15.37 37.96
N GLY A 55 -12.63 -14.61 37.02
CA GLY A 55 -13.92 -13.93 37.09
C GLY A 55 -13.80 -12.42 37.35
N GLU A 56 -12.66 -11.92 37.81
CA GLU A 56 -12.43 -10.48 38.02
C GLU A 56 -12.18 -9.72 36.71
N SER A 57 -12.44 -8.41 36.76
CA SER A 57 -12.18 -7.49 35.65
C SER A 57 -10.77 -6.92 35.71
N TRP A 58 -10.17 -6.68 34.55
CA TRP A 58 -8.83 -6.10 34.38
C TRP A 58 -8.75 -5.25 33.10
N GLY A 59 -7.66 -4.50 32.92
CA GLY A 59 -7.41 -3.75 31.69
C GLY A 59 -8.12 -2.39 31.60
N GLY A 60 -8.34 -1.94 30.36
CA GLY A 60 -8.85 -0.63 29.94
C GLY A 60 -8.07 -0.13 28.71
N LYS A 61 -8.25 1.12 28.27
CA LYS A 61 -7.56 1.67 27.08
C LYS A 61 -6.04 1.42 27.15
N ASP A 62 -5.55 0.67 26.17
CA ASP A 62 -4.14 0.34 25.95
C ASP A 62 -3.44 -0.25 27.19
N LYS A 63 -4.11 -1.17 27.92
CA LYS A 63 -3.51 -1.83 29.09
C LYS A 63 -3.08 -3.27 28.79
N SER A 64 -1.89 -3.60 29.29
CA SER A 64 -1.34 -4.97 29.29
C SER A 64 -1.06 -5.45 30.71
N CYS A 65 -1.26 -6.74 30.96
CA CYS A 65 -1.01 -7.41 32.24
C CYS A 65 -0.39 -8.79 32.01
N TRP A 66 0.43 -9.24 32.96
CA TRP A 66 0.86 -10.63 33.03
C TRP A 66 0.03 -11.38 34.08
N PHE A 67 -0.43 -12.58 33.75
CA PHE A 67 -1.09 -13.49 34.68
C PHE A 67 -0.29 -14.78 34.79
N ARG A 68 0.16 -15.14 35.99
CA ARG A 68 0.98 -16.36 36.24
C ARG A 68 0.30 -17.31 37.22
N ALA A 69 0.31 -18.60 36.91
CA ALA A 69 -0.19 -19.66 37.78
C ALA A 69 0.57 -20.99 37.55
N GLY A 70 0.50 -21.89 38.51
CA GLY A 70 0.94 -23.28 38.36
C GLY A 70 -0.24 -24.24 38.41
N ILE A 71 -0.20 -25.32 37.65
CA ILE A 71 -1.20 -26.40 37.72
C ILE A 71 -0.53 -27.77 37.63
N GLU A 72 -0.97 -28.71 38.47
CA GLU A 72 -0.50 -30.09 38.44
C GLU A 72 -1.35 -30.93 37.48
N VAL A 73 -0.69 -31.71 36.61
CA VAL A 73 -1.36 -32.64 35.69
C VAL A 73 -1.55 -33.99 36.40
N PRO A 74 -2.79 -34.48 36.56
CA PRO A 74 -3.02 -35.79 37.18
C PRO A 74 -2.45 -36.93 36.35
N ASP A 75 -1.66 -37.82 36.96
CA ASP A 75 -1.11 -39.00 36.25
C ASP A 75 -2.22 -39.91 35.70
N SER A 76 -3.34 -40.01 36.43
CA SER A 76 -4.54 -40.74 35.98
C SER A 76 -5.18 -40.23 34.68
N TRP A 77 -4.83 -39.02 34.21
CA TRP A 77 -5.31 -38.50 32.93
C TRP A 77 -4.39 -38.87 31.77
N LYS A 78 -3.09 -39.07 32.05
CA LYS A 78 -2.08 -39.42 31.03
C LYS A 78 -2.29 -40.83 30.46
N GLU A 79 -2.93 -41.70 31.21
CA GLU A 79 -3.26 -43.08 30.81
C GLU A 79 -4.60 -43.20 30.04
N LEU A 80 -5.38 -42.12 29.97
CA LEU A 80 -6.69 -42.14 29.29
C LEU A 80 -6.52 -41.94 27.79
N GLN A 81 -7.39 -42.58 27.02
CA GLN A 81 -7.48 -42.39 25.58
C GLN A 81 -8.16 -41.05 25.25
N GLY A 82 -7.39 -39.96 25.23
CA GLY A 82 -7.90 -38.63 24.94
C GLY A 82 -6.84 -37.55 24.90
N ASN A 83 -7.30 -36.32 24.77
CA ASN A 83 -6.47 -35.12 24.69
C ASN A 83 -6.65 -34.28 25.96
N ILE A 84 -5.54 -33.70 26.44
CA ILE A 84 -5.53 -32.74 27.55
C ILE A 84 -5.30 -31.34 26.98
N TYR A 85 -6.11 -30.38 27.39
CA TYR A 85 -6.04 -28.99 26.96
C TYR A 85 -5.96 -28.02 28.13
N LEU A 86 -5.36 -26.86 27.88
CA LEU A 86 -5.59 -25.65 28.68
C LEU A 86 -6.69 -24.82 27.99
N GLU A 87 -7.77 -24.55 28.71
CA GLU A 87 -8.85 -23.66 28.27
C GLU A 87 -8.74 -22.33 29.02
N ILE A 88 -8.31 -21.26 28.33
CA ILE A 88 -8.03 -19.95 28.93
C ILE A 88 -8.74 -18.86 28.13
N ILE A 89 -9.54 -18.03 28.82
CA ILE A 89 -10.32 -16.93 28.26
C ILE A 89 -10.05 -15.68 29.09
N PRO A 90 -9.04 -14.88 28.73
CA PRO A 90 -8.64 -13.70 29.51
C PRO A 90 -9.58 -12.51 29.33
N GLY A 91 -10.39 -12.44 28.26
CA GLY A 91 -11.33 -11.34 28.03
C GLY A 91 -12.45 -11.69 27.07
N ARG A 92 -13.25 -10.68 26.69
CA ARG A 92 -14.45 -10.89 25.83
C ARG A 92 -14.10 -11.31 24.40
N GLY A 93 -12.86 -11.06 23.96
CA GLY A 93 -12.29 -11.45 22.68
C GLY A 93 -12.98 -10.78 21.48
N HIS A 94 -12.20 -10.40 20.47
CA HIS A 94 -12.70 -9.87 19.19
C HIS A 94 -11.69 -10.19 18.07
N SER A 95 -12.12 -10.21 16.81
CA SER A 95 -11.20 -10.25 15.67
C SER A 95 -11.38 -8.95 14.88
N GLY A 96 -10.29 -8.24 14.59
CA GLY A 96 -10.29 -7.11 13.66
C GLY A 96 -10.96 -5.81 14.13
N GLY A 97 -10.88 -5.44 15.43
CA GLY A 97 -11.54 -4.22 15.92
C GLY A 97 -11.03 -3.70 17.26
N LEU A 98 -11.54 -2.53 17.70
CA LEU A 98 -11.01 -1.76 18.84
C LEU A 98 -11.21 -2.39 20.23
N ASN A 99 -12.12 -3.36 20.38
CA ASN A 99 -12.55 -3.89 21.68
C ASN A 99 -12.32 -5.41 21.77
N GLY A 100 -11.32 -5.86 22.53
CA GLY A 100 -11.11 -7.29 22.76
C GLY A 100 -9.79 -7.61 23.44
N ALA A 101 -9.77 -8.64 24.31
CA ALA A 101 -8.52 -9.12 24.85
C ALA A 101 -7.81 -10.05 23.87
N GLU A 102 -6.53 -9.78 23.64
CA GLU A 102 -5.62 -10.63 22.88
C GLU A 102 -4.46 -11.00 23.80
N SER A 103 -3.96 -12.23 23.74
CA SER A 103 -2.90 -12.64 24.67
C SER A 103 -1.93 -13.64 24.07
N LEU A 104 -0.72 -13.70 24.62
CA LEU A 104 0.25 -14.74 24.32
C LEU A 104 0.40 -15.64 25.55
N LEU A 105 0.13 -16.93 25.38
CA LEU A 105 0.36 -17.96 26.39
C LEU A 105 1.81 -18.41 26.34
N TYR A 106 2.44 -18.44 27.51
CA TYR A 106 3.72 -19.07 27.78
C TYR A 106 3.49 -20.30 28.66
N LEU A 107 4.11 -21.42 28.28
CA LEU A 107 4.11 -22.65 29.05
C LEU A 107 5.55 -23.01 29.38
N ASN A 108 5.87 -23.16 30.66
CA ASN A 108 7.23 -23.44 31.15
C ASN A 108 8.27 -22.49 30.52
N GLU A 109 7.98 -21.19 30.63
CA GLU A 109 8.79 -20.07 30.13
C GLU A 109 8.89 -19.91 28.60
N LYS A 110 8.25 -20.78 27.81
CA LYS A 110 8.29 -20.70 26.33
C LYS A 110 6.97 -20.22 25.74
N PRO A 111 6.99 -19.33 24.73
CA PRO A 111 5.77 -18.93 24.02
C PRO A 111 5.16 -20.16 23.33
N LEU A 112 3.84 -20.32 23.46
CA LEU A 112 3.13 -21.51 22.98
C LEU A 112 2.03 -21.19 21.98
N GLN A 113 1.10 -20.28 22.31
CA GLN A 113 -0.05 -19.99 21.45
C GLN A 113 -0.63 -18.60 21.75
N GLY A 114 -1.12 -17.91 20.73
CA GLY A 114 -2.03 -16.79 20.92
C GLY A 114 -3.36 -17.24 21.55
N LEU A 115 -3.95 -16.37 22.36
CA LEU A 115 -5.28 -16.52 22.93
C LEU A 115 -6.16 -15.34 22.53
N ASP A 116 -7.33 -15.64 21.98
CA ASP A 116 -8.34 -14.68 21.53
C ASP A 116 -9.73 -15.35 21.54
N ARG A 117 -10.75 -14.74 20.90
CA ARG A 117 -12.11 -15.31 20.85
C ARG A 117 -12.20 -16.65 20.12
N ASN A 118 -11.33 -16.86 19.13
CA ASN A 118 -11.26 -18.03 18.25
C ASN A 118 -10.27 -19.07 18.79
N HIS A 119 -9.31 -18.64 19.61
CA HIS A 119 -8.25 -19.44 20.19
C HIS A 119 -8.30 -19.45 21.72
N SER A 120 -9.19 -20.24 22.30
CA SER A 120 -9.27 -20.40 23.78
C SER A 120 -8.76 -21.74 24.30
N LEU A 121 -8.54 -22.71 23.42
CA LEU A 121 -8.23 -24.09 23.78
C LEU A 121 -6.87 -24.53 23.21
N VAL A 122 -5.90 -24.73 24.09
CA VAL A 122 -4.51 -25.07 23.74
C VAL A 122 -4.24 -26.54 24.05
N LYS A 123 -3.92 -27.36 23.05
CA LYS A 123 -3.63 -28.79 23.22
C LYS A 123 -2.25 -28.98 23.82
N LEU A 124 -2.14 -29.77 24.89
CA LEU A 124 -0.85 -30.13 25.48
C LEU A 124 -0.27 -31.34 24.75
N SER A 125 0.99 -31.23 24.32
CA SER A 125 1.72 -32.33 23.71
C SER A 125 2.16 -33.36 24.76
N ARG A 126 2.54 -34.56 24.33
CA ARG A 126 3.09 -35.57 25.26
C ARG A 126 4.33 -35.05 26.00
N LYS A 127 5.17 -34.26 25.31
CA LYS A 127 6.36 -33.62 25.89
C LYS A 127 5.99 -32.59 26.96
N ASP A 128 4.94 -31.80 26.75
CA ASP A 128 4.47 -30.85 27.76
C ASP A 128 4.02 -31.58 29.04
N LEU A 129 3.41 -32.76 28.88
CA LEU A 129 2.88 -33.58 29.97
C LEU A 129 3.96 -34.39 30.74
N GLU A 130 5.21 -34.40 30.28
CA GLU A 130 6.35 -34.94 31.05
C GLU A 130 6.58 -34.13 32.33
N ASN A 131 6.32 -32.82 32.27
CA ASN A 131 6.33 -31.95 33.44
C ASN A 131 5.05 -32.14 34.25
N LYS A 132 5.19 -32.66 35.49
CA LYS A 132 4.05 -32.85 36.39
C LYS A 132 3.38 -31.54 36.80
N ASN A 133 4.18 -30.49 36.97
CA ASN A 133 3.73 -29.14 37.30
C ASN A 133 3.97 -28.23 36.10
N LEU A 134 2.88 -27.73 35.53
CA LEU A 134 2.93 -26.78 34.42
C LEU A 134 2.96 -25.36 34.97
N GLU A 135 3.93 -24.58 34.52
CA GLU A 135 3.96 -23.15 34.76
C GLU A 135 3.29 -22.41 33.60
N ILE A 136 2.25 -21.65 33.93
CA ILE A 136 1.44 -20.90 32.97
C ILE A 136 1.71 -19.41 33.20
N ALA A 137 2.07 -18.69 32.14
CA ALA A 137 2.08 -17.23 32.12
C ALA A 137 1.32 -16.72 30.90
N VAL A 138 0.47 -15.71 31.08
CA VAL A 138 -0.33 -15.11 30.00
C VAL A 138 -0.01 -13.63 29.95
N LYS A 139 0.60 -13.17 28.86
CA LYS A 139 0.70 -11.73 28.56
C LYS A 139 -0.57 -11.31 27.86
N ALA A 140 -1.43 -10.57 28.55
CA ALA A 140 -2.73 -10.17 28.02
C ALA A 140 -2.78 -8.67 27.75
N PHE A 141 -3.22 -8.31 26.56
CA PHE A 141 -3.54 -6.95 26.13
C PHE A 141 -5.06 -6.78 26.10
N SER A 142 -5.57 -5.65 26.60
CA SER A 142 -7.02 -5.43 26.73
C SER A 142 -7.68 -4.74 25.54
N GLY A 143 -6.90 -4.33 24.54
CA GLY A 143 -7.35 -3.62 23.35
C GLY A 143 -7.13 -2.10 23.43
N PRO A 144 -7.22 -1.39 22.29
CA PRO A 144 -7.15 0.07 22.24
C PRO A 144 -8.41 0.77 22.78
N GLY A 145 -9.53 0.05 22.92
CA GLY A 145 -10.77 0.56 23.49
C GLY A 145 -10.74 0.74 25.02
N SER A 146 -11.64 1.57 25.56
CA SER A 146 -11.69 1.91 26.99
C SER A 146 -12.31 0.83 27.89
N GLU A 147 -12.93 -0.19 27.30
CA GLU A 147 -13.62 -1.24 28.03
C GLU A 147 -12.68 -2.14 28.84
N LYS A 148 -13.08 -2.47 30.07
CA LYS A 148 -12.38 -3.48 30.87
C LYS A 148 -12.74 -4.88 30.39
N GLN A 149 -11.75 -5.76 30.44
CA GLN A 149 -11.88 -7.18 30.13
C GLN A 149 -12.20 -7.97 31.38
N GLN A 150 -12.82 -9.15 31.22
CA GLN A 150 -13.10 -10.08 32.31
C GLN A 150 -12.40 -11.40 32.03
N PHE A 151 -11.58 -11.86 32.97
CA PHE A 151 -10.92 -13.17 32.86
C PHE A 151 -11.95 -14.26 33.15
N LYS A 152 -12.61 -14.79 32.11
CA LYS A 152 -13.79 -15.65 32.25
C LYS A 152 -13.48 -17.08 32.68
N LYS A 153 -12.38 -17.67 32.18
CA LYS A 153 -12.07 -19.08 32.41
C LYS A 153 -10.58 -19.36 32.35
N ALA A 154 -10.10 -20.24 33.22
CA ALA A 154 -8.80 -20.90 33.12
C ALA A 154 -8.91 -22.30 33.72
N ALA A 155 -8.69 -23.34 32.92
CA ALA A 155 -8.79 -24.72 33.40
C ALA A 155 -7.95 -25.70 32.58
N LEU A 156 -7.53 -26.80 33.22
CA LEU A 156 -7.06 -28.00 32.55
C LEU A 156 -8.26 -28.89 32.26
N VAL A 157 -8.48 -29.26 31.00
CA VAL A 157 -9.63 -30.07 30.57
C VAL A 157 -9.17 -31.33 29.83
N PHE A 158 -9.87 -32.44 30.07
CA PHE A 158 -9.69 -33.69 29.35
C PHE A 158 -10.87 -33.91 28.40
N ARG A 159 -10.54 -34.29 27.15
CA ARG A 159 -11.52 -34.70 26.14
C ARG A 159 -11.23 -36.11 25.63
N ASP A 160 -12.24 -36.97 25.69
CA ASP A 160 -12.21 -38.29 25.07
C ASP A 160 -12.06 -38.16 23.55
N GLN A 161 -11.13 -38.94 22.99
CA GLN A 161 -10.78 -38.87 21.58
C GLN A 161 -11.97 -39.22 20.67
N ASN A 162 -12.74 -40.26 21.00
CA ASN A 162 -13.82 -40.73 20.13
C ASN A 162 -15.01 -39.78 20.13
N ILE A 163 -15.33 -39.18 21.28
CA ILE A 163 -16.39 -38.17 21.36
C ILE A 163 -16.00 -36.92 20.57
N GLU A 164 -14.76 -36.44 20.74
CA GLU A 164 -14.26 -35.26 20.04
C GLU A 164 -14.28 -35.47 18.52
N GLU A 165 -13.72 -36.59 18.04
CA GLU A 165 -13.73 -36.94 16.61
C GLU A 165 -15.15 -37.10 16.05
N PHE A 166 -16.03 -37.81 16.75
CA PHE A 166 -17.42 -37.98 16.31
C PHE A 166 -18.14 -36.63 16.24
N TYR A 167 -18.01 -35.79 17.26
CA TYR A 167 -18.64 -34.47 17.30
C TYR A 167 -18.21 -33.62 16.10
N ARG A 168 -16.90 -33.58 15.80
CA ARG A 168 -16.37 -32.81 14.68
C ARG A 168 -16.86 -33.32 13.33
N LEU A 169 -16.81 -34.62 13.10
CA LEU A 169 -17.29 -35.22 11.86
C LEU A 169 -18.80 -35.02 11.69
N ALA A 170 -19.57 -35.18 12.76
CA ALA A 170 -21.02 -34.98 12.76
C ALA A 170 -21.41 -33.51 12.54
N GLU A 171 -20.68 -32.56 13.13
CA GLU A 171 -20.86 -31.11 12.93
C GLU A 171 -20.60 -30.74 11.46
N THR A 172 -19.44 -31.12 10.91
CA THR A 172 -19.09 -30.88 9.50
C THR A 172 -20.08 -31.55 8.55
N LEU A 173 -20.51 -32.78 8.84
CA LEU A 173 -21.50 -33.48 8.01
C LEU A 173 -22.88 -32.81 8.05
N SER A 174 -23.32 -32.31 9.21
CA SER A 174 -24.58 -31.55 9.31
C SER A 174 -24.53 -30.31 8.43
N GLN A 175 -23.45 -29.53 8.52
CA GLN A 175 -23.22 -28.35 7.67
C GLN A 175 -23.17 -28.72 6.18
N SER A 176 -22.52 -29.84 5.83
CA SER A 176 -22.47 -30.33 4.45
C SER A 176 -23.85 -30.72 3.91
N ILE A 177 -24.71 -31.29 4.76
CA ILE A 177 -26.09 -31.62 4.38
C ILE A 177 -26.89 -30.34 4.11
N GLU A 178 -26.64 -29.26 4.86
CA GLU A 178 -27.34 -27.99 4.71
C GLU A 178 -27.09 -27.33 3.35
N THR A 179 -25.87 -27.45 2.80
CA THR A 179 -25.47 -26.86 1.52
C THR A 179 -26.00 -27.61 0.28
N MET A 180 -26.51 -28.83 0.44
CA MET A 180 -27.08 -29.64 -0.66
C MET A 180 -28.54 -29.28 -0.92
N ALA A 181 -29.03 -29.37 -2.15
CA ALA A 181 -30.44 -29.10 -2.43
C ALA A 181 -31.36 -30.16 -1.80
N ALA A 182 -32.57 -29.74 -1.39
CA ALA A 182 -33.51 -30.60 -0.67
C ALA A 182 -33.95 -31.86 -1.43
N GLY A 183 -33.90 -31.84 -2.77
CA GLY A 183 -34.25 -32.97 -3.63
C GLY A 183 -33.10 -33.94 -3.93
N GLU A 184 -31.88 -33.65 -3.47
CA GLU A 184 -30.72 -34.50 -3.76
C GLU A 184 -30.77 -35.82 -2.97
N ASN A 185 -30.65 -36.95 -3.68
CA ASN A 185 -30.64 -38.27 -3.06
C ASN A 185 -29.46 -38.42 -2.07
N LEU A 186 -28.31 -37.82 -2.38
CA LEU A 186 -27.14 -37.85 -1.51
C LEU A 186 -27.42 -37.18 -0.16
N ARG A 187 -28.06 -36.00 -0.16
CA ARG A 187 -28.51 -35.30 1.06
C ARG A 187 -29.33 -36.23 1.96
N HIS A 188 -30.29 -36.96 1.40
CA HIS A 188 -31.12 -37.89 2.17
C HIS A 188 -30.34 -39.08 2.72
N LYS A 189 -29.41 -39.65 1.93
CA LYS A 189 -28.54 -40.75 2.39
C LYS A 189 -27.67 -40.31 3.56
N LEU A 190 -26.99 -39.17 3.45
CA LEU A 190 -26.13 -38.60 4.48
C LEU A 190 -26.91 -38.29 5.75
N LEU A 191 -28.07 -37.63 5.64
CA LEU A 191 -28.94 -37.33 6.78
C LEU A 191 -29.40 -38.60 7.52
N ASN A 192 -29.69 -39.67 6.77
CA ASN A 192 -30.07 -40.95 7.36
C ASN A 192 -28.91 -41.62 8.10
N ARG A 193 -27.70 -41.62 7.53
CA ARG A 193 -26.49 -42.15 8.17
C ARG A 193 -26.15 -41.39 9.44
N LEU A 194 -26.17 -40.06 9.40
CA LEU A 194 -25.92 -39.22 10.56
C LEU A 194 -26.94 -39.47 11.67
N ASN A 195 -28.24 -39.50 11.35
CA ASN A 195 -29.28 -39.84 12.33
C ASN A 195 -29.11 -41.25 12.91
N GLN A 196 -28.65 -42.22 12.12
CA GLN A 196 -28.38 -43.57 12.61
C GLN A 196 -27.18 -43.62 13.54
N ALA A 197 -26.10 -42.87 13.24
CA ALA A 197 -24.95 -42.75 14.12
C ALA A 197 -25.33 -42.16 15.48
N PHE A 198 -26.13 -41.08 15.49
CA PHE A 198 -26.66 -40.51 16.73
C PHE A 198 -27.56 -41.46 17.52
N ASN A 199 -28.29 -42.36 16.86
CA ASN A 199 -29.12 -43.36 17.53
C ASN A 199 -28.30 -44.42 18.29
N LEU A 200 -27.01 -44.59 17.96
CA LEU A 200 -26.12 -45.51 18.66
C LEU A 200 -25.68 -44.95 20.02
N ILE A 201 -25.63 -43.62 20.16
CA ILE A 201 -25.09 -42.96 21.36
C ILE A 201 -26.06 -43.07 22.55
N ASP A 202 -25.55 -43.58 23.67
CA ASP A 202 -26.32 -43.72 24.92
C ASP A 202 -26.27 -42.46 25.79
N PHE A 203 -27.16 -41.50 25.50
CA PHE A 203 -27.28 -40.25 26.25
C PHE A 203 -27.91 -40.38 27.65
N ARG A 204 -28.26 -41.58 28.14
CA ARG A 204 -28.93 -41.72 29.45
C ARG A 204 -28.07 -41.27 30.63
N LYS A 205 -26.75 -41.43 30.52
CA LYS A 205 -25.78 -40.97 31.51
C LYS A 205 -24.48 -40.54 30.81
N PRO A 206 -24.39 -39.28 30.32
CA PRO A 206 -23.18 -38.76 29.69
C PRO A 206 -21.97 -38.90 30.62
N GLY A 207 -20.81 -39.21 30.05
CA GLY A 207 -19.56 -39.49 30.77
C GLY A 207 -19.45 -40.87 31.41
N SER A 208 -20.48 -41.73 31.33
CA SER A 208 -20.37 -43.13 31.79
C SER A 208 -19.57 -44.01 30.83
N ALA A 209 -19.03 -45.13 31.31
CA ALA A 209 -18.31 -46.10 30.45
C ALA A 209 -19.15 -46.56 29.24
N LYS A 210 -20.46 -46.74 29.44
CA LYS A 210 -21.39 -47.13 28.37
C LYS A 210 -21.59 -46.01 27.34
N PHE A 211 -21.66 -44.75 27.78
CA PHE A 211 -21.71 -43.60 26.89
C PHE A 211 -20.43 -43.52 26.03
N LEU A 212 -19.25 -43.61 26.66
CA LEU A 212 -17.96 -43.59 25.96
C LEU A 212 -17.85 -44.71 24.92
N GLN A 213 -18.22 -45.94 25.29
CA GLN A 213 -18.26 -47.07 24.36
C GLN A 213 -19.21 -46.81 23.19
N SER A 214 -20.44 -46.37 23.46
CA SER A 214 -21.44 -46.11 22.41
C SER A 214 -21.05 -44.97 21.48
N ALA A 215 -20.31 -43.96 21.98
CA ALA A 215 -19.78 -42.88 21.16
C ALA A 215 -18.66 -43.36 20.23
N ALA A 216 -17.78 -44.27 20.70
CA ALA A 216 -16.79 -44.92 19.86
C ALA A 216 -17.43 -45.78 18.76
N GLU A 217 -18.47 -46.55 19.10
CA GLU A 217 -19.26 -47.32 18.12
C GLU A 217 -19.94 -46.41 17.09
N ALA A 218 -20.49 -45.26 17.51
CA ALA A 218 -21.08 -44.26 16.62
C ALA A 218 -20.05 -43.60 15.70
N ASN A 219 -18.86 -43.29 16.23
CA ASN A 219 -17.73 -42.75 15.47
C ASN A 219 -17.32 -43.70 14.35
N GLN A 220 -17.09 -44.97 14.70
CA GLN A 220 -16.69 -45.98 13.75
C GLN A 220 -17.76 -46.21 12.68
N TYR A 221 -19.03 -46.36 13.09
CA TYR A 221 -20.15 -46.51 12.17
C TYR A 221 -20.25 -45.34 11.19
N LEU A 222 -20.11 -44.09 11.66
CA LEU A 222 -20.22 -42.93 10.80
C LEU A 222 -19.10 -42.92 9.75
N LYS A 223 -17.85 -43.15 10.16
CA LYS A 223 -16.69 -43.23 9.25
C LYS A 223 -16.87 -44.32 8.19
N ASP A 224 -17.23 -45.54 8.61
CA ASP A 224 -17.45 -46.66 7.69
C ASP A 224 -18.59 -46.37 6.71
N SER A 225 -19.69 -45.80 7.20
CA SER A 225 -20.86 -45.49 6.37
C SER A 225 -20.63 -44.37 5.36
N LEU A 226 -19.71 -43.44 5.64
CA LEU A 226 -19.29 -42.40 4.70
C LEU A 226 -18.36 -42.97 3.63
N ALA A 227 -17.44 -43.86 4.03
CA ALA A 227 -16.56 -44.56 3.09
C ALA A 227 -17.34 -45.39 2.06
N GLU A 228 -18.43 -46.05 2.47
CA GLU A 228 -19.34 -46.77 1.56
C GLU A 228 -20.03 -45.87 0.51
N LEU A 229 -20.24 -44.58 0.83
CA LEU A 229 -20.90 -43.63 -0.05
C LEU A 229 -19.91 -42.85 -0.93
N LYS A 230 -18.62 -42.92 -0.63
CA LYS A 230 -17.59 -42.22 -1.38
C LYS A 230 -17.40 -42.88 -2.75
N SER A 231 -17.80 -42.18 -3.81
CA SER A 231 -17.55 -42.57 -5.19
C SER A 231 -16.53 -41.64 -5.82
N GLU A 232 -15.62 -42.18 -6.64
CA GLU A 232 -14.73 -41.36 -7.47
C GLU A 232 -15.57 -40.63 -8.52
N SER A 233 -15.87 -39.38 -8.21
CA SER A 233 -16.59 -38.46 -9.09
C SER A 233 -15.61 -37.39 -9.59
N ASN A 234 -15.86 -36.89 -10.80
CA ASN A 234 -15.18 -35.72 -11.38
C ASN A 234 -15.64 -34.43 -10.67
N LEU A 235 -15.46 -34.38 -9.35
CA LEU A 235 -15.69 -33.18 -8.55
C LEU A 235 -14.48 -32.25 -8.66
N PRO A 236 -14.70 -30.93 -8.69
CA PRO A 236 -13.65 -29.92 -8.66
C PRO A 236 -12.84 -30.01 -7.37
N GLN A 237 -11.66 -29.38 -7.34
CA GLN A 237 -10.76 -29.36 -6.20
C GLN A 237 -10.57 -27.94 -5.65
N LEU A 238 -10.43 -27.80 -4.33
CA LEU A 238 -9.93 -26.58 -3.70
C LEU A 238 -8.61 -26.91 -2.99
N THR A 239 -7.58 -26.14 -3.32
CA THR A 239 -6.34 -26.07 -2.54
C THR A 239 -6.58 -25.12 -1.37
N ALA A 240 -6.65 -25.66 -0.16
CA ALA A 240 -6.82 -24.90 1.06
C ALA A 240 -5.44 -24.52 1.63
N VAL A 241 -5.21 -23.23 1.83
CA VAL A 241 -4.00 -22.69 2.44
C VAL A 241 -4.38 -21.83 3.65
N GLY A 242 -3.73 -22.07 4.79
CA GLY A 242 -3.92 -21.21 5.96
C GLY A 242 -3.38 -19.82 5.69
N HIS A 243 -4.10 -18.79 6.06
CA HIS A 243 -3.72 -17.40 5.85
C HIS A 243 -4.06 -16.57 7.09
N SER A 244 -3.30 -15.50 7.31
CA SER A 244 -3.62 -14.47 8.29
C SER A 244 -3.11 -13.14 7.76
N HIS A 245 -4.01 -12.40 7.13
CA HIS A 245 -3.75 -10.99 6.84
C HIS A 245 -3.55 -10.24 8.17
N ILE A 246 -2.53 -9.38 8.23
CA ILE A 246 -2.25 -8.57 9.42
C ILE A 246 -1.92 -7.16 8.94
N ASP A 247 -2.82 -6.23 9.21
CA ASP A 247 -2.58 -4.83 8.88
C ASP A 247 -1.44 -4.30 9.74
N VAL A 248 -0.39 -3.80 9.08
CA VAL A 248 0.79 -3.33 9.81
C VAL A 248 0.42 -2.15 10.71
N ALA A 249 -0.55 -1.33 10.30
CA ALA A 249 -1.32 -0.43 11.14
C ALA A 249 -2.69 -0.16 10.49
N TRP A 250 -3.72 -0.05 11.32
CA TRP A 250 -5.10 0.27 10.88
C TRP A 250 -5.89 0.87 12.04
N LEU A 251 -6.71 0.07 12.74
CA LEU A 251 -7.38 0.42 14.00
C LEU A 251 -6.48 0.25 15.22
N TRP A 252 -5.18 0.07 14.98
CA TRP A 252 -4.12 -0.04 15.96
C TRP A 252 -2.81 0.47 15.36
N ARG A 253 -1.92 0.92 16.25
CA ARG A 253 -0.57 1.39 15.90
C ARG A 253 0.38 0.24 15.56
N LEU A 254 1.46 0.57 14.86
CA LEU A 254 2.57 -0.36 14.54
C LEU A 254 3.06 -1.13 15.78
N LEU A 255 3.14 -0.46 16.93
CA LEU A 255 3.60 -1.08 18.18
C LEU A 255 2.72 -2.26 18.63
N HIS A 256 1.41 -2.22 18.33
CA HIS A 256 0.47 -3.30 18.65
C HIS A 256 0.61 -4.47 17.68
N THR A 257 0.82 -4.18 16.39
CA THR A 257 1.03 -5.17 15.33
C THR A 257 2.18 -6.11 15.64
N ARG A 258 3.27 -5.60 16.23
CA ARG A 258 4.42 -6.41 16.64
C ARG A 258 4.02 -7.56 17.58
N GLU A 259 3.16 -7.29 18.56
CA GLU A 259 2.62 -8.34 19.44
C GLU A 259 1.54 -9.20 18.77
N LYS A 260 0.67 -8.61 17.94
CA LYS A 260 -0.34 -9.35 17.16
C LYS A 260 0.31 -10.42 16.27
N THR A 261 1.42 -10.06 15.65
CA THR A 261 2.24 -10.94 14.81
C THR A 261 2.77 -12.11 15.65
N ALA A 262 3.34 -11.83 16.82
CA ALA A 262 3.89 -12.87 17.69
C ALA A 262 2.82 -13.87 18.17
N ARG A 263 1.64 -13.36 18.52
CA ARG A 263 0.48 -14.16 18.92
C ARG A 263 0.00 -15.06 17.78
N THR A 264 -0.20 -14.48 16.61
CA THR A 264 -0.65 -15.19 15.40
C THR A 264 0.34 -16.27 14.99
N PHE A 265 1.63 -15.92 14.88
CA PHE A 265 2.65 -16.87 14.43
C PHE A 265 2.87 -17.98 15.45
N SER A 266 2.78 -17.70 16.76
CA SER A 266 2.79 -18.76 17.79
C SER A 266 1.62 -19.73 17.61
N THR A 267 0.42 -19.24 17.31
CA THR A 267 -0.75 -20.08 17.03
C THR A 267 -0.54 -20.94 15.78
N VAL A 268 -0.04 -20.36 14.69
CA VAL A 268 0.23 -21.09 13.45
C VAL A 268 1.28 -22.19 13.68
N LEU A 269 2.40 -21.87 14.33
CA LEU A 269 3.43 -22.85 14.68
C LEU A 269 2.87 -23.99 15.52
N LYS A 270 2.01 -23.67 16.49
CA LYS A 270 1.34 -24.68 17.33
C LYS A 270 0.44 -25.60 16.50
N LEU A 271 -0.32 -25.05 15.55
CA LEU A 271 -1.17 -25.84 14.67
C LEU A 271 -0.34 -26.72 13.71
N MET A 272 0.81 -26.25 13.22
CA MET A 272 1.74 -27.06 12.43
C MET A 272 2.34 -28.23 13.22
N ASP A 273 2.50 -28.10 14.53
CA ASP A 273 2.92 -29.23 15.38
C ASP A 273 1.81 -30.26 15.56
N GLU A 274 0.54 -29.83 15.52
CA GLU A 274 -0.63 -30.70 15.66
C GLU A 274 -1.04 -31.36 14.33
N TYR A 275 -0.81 -30.68 13.19
CA TYR A 275 -1.25 -31.06 11.86
C TYR A 275 -0.10 -30.97 10.86
N PRO A 276 0.64 -32.06 10.59
CA PRO A 276 1.80 -32.02 9.68
C PRO A 276 1.48 -31.68 8.22
N ASP A 277 0.24 -31.94 7.78
CA ASP A 277 -0.21 -31.65 6.40
C ASP A 277 -0.72 -30.21 6.24
N TYR A 278 -0.76 -29.43 7.32
CA TYR A 278 -1.22 -28.04 7.30
C TYR A 278 -0.14 -27.13 6.73
N THR A 279 -0.55 -26.26 5.81
CA THR A 279 0.27 -25.22 5.19
C THR A 279 -0.26 -23.84 5.55
N PHE A 280 0.65 -22.89 5.70
CA PHE A 280 0.33 -21.49 6.00
C PHE A 280 1.12 -20.57 5.09
N VAL A 281 0.48 -19.52 4.59
CA VAL A 281 1.10 -18.50 3.75
C VAL A 281 1.12 -17.15 4.47
N GLN A 282 2.24 -16.43 4.34
CA GLN A 282 2.36 -15.06 4.85
C GLN A 282 3.19 -14.17 3.91
N SER A 283 2.68 -12.95 3.68
CA SER A 283 3.04 -12.05 2.58
C SER A 283 4.12 -11.01 2.88
N SER A 284 4.20 -10.50 4.12
CA SER A 284 4.92 -9.24 4.40
C SER A 284 6.27 -9.44 5.13
N PRO A 285 7.42 -9.21 4.47
CA PRO A 285 8.77 -9.12 5.05
C PRO A 285 8.86 -8.28 6.33
N GLN A 286 8.18 -7.13 6.37
CA GLN A 286 8.15 -6.24 7.54
C GLN A 286 7.72 -6.95 8.84
N LEU A 287 6.79 -7.91 8.76
CA LEU A 287 6.31 -8.68 9.91
C LEU A 287 7.37 -9.68 10.39
N TYR A 288 8.11 -10.30 9.48
CA TYR A 288 9.24 -11.16 9.84
C TYR A 288 10.36 -10.36 10.50
N LYS A 289 10.67 -9.16 10.00
CA LYS A 289 11.63 -8.24 10.64
C LYS A 289 11.22 -7.92 12.08
N PHE A 290 9.93 -7.61 12.32
CA PHE A 290 9.42 -7.39 13.68
C PHE A 290 9.63 -8.60 14.59
N ILE A 291 9.35 -9.81 14.12
CA ILE A 291 9.51 -11.03 14.92
C ILE A 291 10.98 -11.40 15.14
N LYS A 292 11.84 -11.20 14.15
CA LYS A 292 13.29 -11.38 14.27
C LYS A 292 13.87 -10.49 15.37
N GLU A 293 13.44 -9.24 15.43
CA GLU A 293 13.89 -8.25 16.44
C GLU A 293 13.32 -8.53 17.83
N ASP A 294 12.04 -8.92 17.91
CA ASP A 294 11.29 -8.93 19.18
C ASP A 294 11.19 -10.30 19.84
N TYR A 295 11.12 -11.36 19.03
CA TYR A 295 10.82 -12.72 19.43
C TYR A 295 11.70 -13.72 18.66
N PRO A 296 13.04 -13.67 18.85
CA PRO A 296 13.98 -14.49 18.09
C PRO A 296 13.72 -16.00 18.24
N GLU A 297 13.15 -16.45 19.36
CA GLU A 297 12.76 -17.85 19.56
C GLU A 297 11.55 -18.27 18.71
N ILE A 298 10.61 -17.35 18.44
CA ILE A 298 9.50 -17.58 17.50
C ILE A 298 10.05 -17.56 16.07
N TYR A 299 10.92 -16.59 15.75
CA TYR A 299 11.56 -16.47 14.45
C TYR A 299 12.32 -17.74 14.05
N ALA A 300 13.11 -18.31 14.96
CA ALA A 300 13.84 -19.55 14.71
C ALA A 300 12.91 -20.71 14.33
N ARG A 301 11.77 -20.85 15.02
CA ARG A 301 10.77 -21.87 14.70
C ARG A 301 10.07 -21.63 13.36
N ILE A 302 9.88 -20.37 12.97
CA ILE A 302 9.37 -20.03 11.64
C ILE A 302 10.34 -20.53 10.58
N LYS A 303 11.64 -20.25 10.72
CA LYS A 303 12.67 -20.76 9.80
C LYS A 303 12.63 -22.28 9.66
N GLU A 304 12.52 -23.01 10.78
CA GLU A 304 12.38 -24.47 10.76
C GLU A 304 11.16 -24.95 9.95
N LYS A 305 10.01 -24.25 10.06
CA LYS A 305 8.79 -24.62 9.31
C LYS A 305 8.81 -24.17 7.86
N ILE A 306 9.57 -23.12 7.53
CA ILE A 306 9.85 -22.72 6.15
C ILE A 306 10.71 -23.79 5.47
N GLU A 307 11.82 -24.20 6.10
CA GLU A 307 12.68 -25.27 5.60
C GLU A 307 11.93 -26.61 5.43
N ALA A 308 10.96 -26.89 6.31
CA ALA A 308 10.09 -28.06 6.21
C ALA A 308 9.01 -27.96 5.11
N GLY A 309 8.79 -26.78 4.51
CA GLY A 309 7.77 -26.55 3.48
C GLY A 309 6.33 -26.40 4.00
N ASN A 310 6.13 -26.31 5.32
CA ASN A 310 4.82 -26.07 5.92
C ASN A 310 4.47 -24.57 5.96
N TRP A 311 5.48 -23.72 6.10
CA TRP A 311 5.34 -22.27 6.12
C TRP A 311 5.82 -21.69 4.79
N GLU A 312 4.87 -21.21 3.98
CA GLU A 312 5.12 -20.55 2.73
C GLU A 312 5.34 -19.05 2.97
N VAL A 313 6.45 -18.54 2.46
CA VAL A 313 6.69 -17.10 2.38
C VAL A 313 6.46 -16.68 0.94
N THR A 314 5.49 -15.78 0.72
CA THR A 314 5.16 -15.22 -0.59
C THR A 314 4.99 -13.71 -0.44
N GLY A 315 4.45 -13.02 -1.45
CA GLY A 315 3.97 -11.65 -1.27
C GLY A 315 4.93 -10.55 -1.66
N GLY A 316 5.90 -10.84 -2.54
CA GLY A 316 6.61 -9.94 -3.48
C GLY A 316 7.21 -8.62 -2.98
N MET A 317 6.41 -7.79 -2.32
CA MET A 317 6.70 -6.47 -1.79
C MET A 317 7.18 -6.51 -0.33
N TRP A 318 7.70 -5.39 0.18
CA TRP A 318 8.13 -5.23 1.58
C TRP A 318 6.94 -5.22 2.54
N VAL A 319 5.86 -4.55 2.13
CA VAL A 319 4.53 -4.60 2.74
C VAL A 319 3.48 -4.72 1.63
N GLU A 320 2.24 -5.05 1.98
CA GLU A 320 1.11 -4.99 1.03
C GLU A 320 0.75 -3.51 0.74
N ALA A 321 1.49 -2.88 -0.16
CA ALA A 321 1.45 -1.44 -0.41
C ALA A 321 0.28 -1.00 -1.31
N ASP A 322 -0.17 0.24 -1.13
CA ASP A 322 -1.11 0.87 -2.06
C ASP A 322 -0.52 0.96 -3.47
N CYS A 323 -1.30 0.60 -4.48
CA CYS A 323 -0.85 0.51 -5.88
C CYS A 323 -1.30 1.68 -6.76
N ASN A 324 -1.94 2.70 -6.18
CA ASN A 324 -2.48 3.85 -6.90
C ASN A 324 -1.73 5.15 -6.56
N LEU A 325 -1.49 5.40 -5.28
CA LEU A 325 -0.86 6.61 -4.74
C LEU A 325 0.67 6.52 -4.76
N THR A 326 1.21 5.33 -4.57
CA THR A 326 2.65 5.04 -4.58
C THR A 326 3.26 5.29 -5.96
N SER A 327 4.41 5.98 -6.04
CA SER A 327 5.10 6.20 -7.32
C SER A 327 5.64 4.90 -7.94
N GLY A 328 5.97 4.94 -9.24
CA GLY A 328 6.55 3.79 -9.93
C GLY A 328 7.85 3.30 -9.29
N GLU A 329 8.75 4.21 -8.91
CA GLU A 329 10.00 3.83 -8.25
C GLU A 329 9.75 3.30 -6.83
N SER A 330 8.80 3.84 -6.07
CA SER A 330 8.44 3.25 -4.79
C SER A 330 7.89 1.82 -4.93
N LEU A 331 7.06 1.52 -5.95
CA LEU A 331 6.60 0.15 -6.21
C LEU A 331 7.78 -0.78 -6.53
N VAL A 332 8.76 -0.32 -7.32
CA VAL A 332 10.02 -1.04 -7.52
C VAL A 332 10.72 -1.29 -6.19
N ARG A 333 10.83 -0.29 -5.31
CA ARG A 333 11.49 -0.43 -4.01
C ARG A 333 10.76 -1.37 -3.06
N GLN A 334 9.43 -1.42 -3.11
CA GLN A 334 8.64 -2.44 -2.42
C GLN A 334 9.14 -3.84 -2.81
N PHE A 335 9.26 -4.13 -4.11
CA PHE A 335 9.81 -5.40 -4.59
C PHE A 335 11.26 -5.60 -4.17
N LEU A 336 12.13 -4.64 -4.47
CA LEU A 336 13.57 -4.75 -4.19
C LEU A 336 13.85 -5.06 -2.72
N HIS A 337 13.25 -4.31 -1.80
CA HIS A 337 13.43 -4.52 -0.36
C HIS A 337 12.80 -5.82 0.12
N GLY A 338 11.57 -6.12 -0.31
CA GLY A 338 10.88 -7.35 0.07
C GLY A 338 11.64 -8.59 -0.36
N GLN A 339 11.99 -8.64 -1.64
CA GLN A 339 12.72 -9.75 -2.25
C GLN A 339 14.11 -9.94 -1.66
N ARG A 340 14.86 -8.86 -1.48
CA ARG A 340 16.19 -8.93 -0.89
C ARG A 340 16.14 -9.49 0.53
N PHE A 341 15.20 -9.04 1.35
CA PHE A 341 15.03 -9.57 2.70
C PHE A 341 14.71 -11.08 2.69
N LEU A 342 13.78 -11.52 1.85
CA LEU A 342 13.42 -12.93 1.75
C LEU A 342 14.58 -13.79 1.24
N LYS A 343 15.36 -13.29 0.27
CA LYS A 343 16.55 -13.97 -0.24
C LYS A 343 17.64 -14.10 0.83
N GLU A 344 17.92 -13.01 1.55
CA GLU A 344 18.95 -12.99 2.60
C GLU A 344 18.57 -13.86 3.81
N GLU A 345 17.28 -13.87 4.20
CA GLU A 345 16.84 -14.58 5.41
C GLU A 345 16.50 -16.06 5.18
N PHE A 346 15.94 -16.41 4.02
CA PHE A 346 15.34 -17.73 3.77
C PHE A 346 15.86 -18.44 2.51
N ASP A 347 16.61 -17.77 1.63
CA ASP A 347 17.12 -18.30 0.36
C ASP A 347 16.03 -18.96 -0.52
N LEU A 348 14.85 -18.33 -0.58
CA LEU A 348 13.71 -18.80 -1.38
C LEU A 348 13.57 -18.02 -2.70
N GLU A 349 12.77 -18.59 -3.60
CA GLU A 349 12.24 -17.94 -4.80
C GLU A 349 10.71 -17.89 -4.68
N TRP A 350 10.08 -16.89 -5.28
CA TRP A 350 8.63 -16.67 -5.24
C TRP A 350 8.16 -16.15 -6.60
N ASN A 351 6.96 -16.54 -7.01
CA ASN A 351 6.41 -16.18 -8.32
C ASN A 351 5.09 -15.40 -8.21
N ILE A 352 4.55 -15.22 -7.00
CA ILE A 352 3.25 -14.57 -6.77
C ILE A 352 3.42 -13.20 -6.12
N LEU A 353 2.81 -12.19 -6.74
CA LEU A 353 2.41 -10.98 -6.01
C LEU A 353 1.07 -11.25 -5.31
N TRP A 354 1.07 -11.21 -3.98
CA TRP A 354 -0.09 -11.46 -3.12
C TRP A 354 -0.58 -10.15 -2.49
N LEU A 355 -1.66 -9.57 -3.03
CA LEU A 355 -2.27 -8.32 -2.54
C LEU A 355 -3.79 -8.50 -2.37
N PRO A 356 -4.24 -9.16 -1.28
CA PRO A 356 -5.65 -9.46 -1.06
C PRO A 356 -6.52 -8.21 -0.83
N ASP A 357 -6.02 -7.18 -0.13
CA ASP A 357 -6.83 -6.07 0.40
C ASP A 357 -6.53 -4.67 -0.17
N VAL A 358 -5.65 -4.55 -1.18
CA VAL A 358 -5.27 -3.25 -1.75
C VAL A 358 -6.41 -2.62 -2.58
N PHE A 359 -6.57 -1.29 -2.45
CA PHE A 359 -7.72 -0.54 -2.98
C PHE A 359 -7.59 -0.16 -4.47
N GLY A 360 -7.49 -1.18 -5.33
CA GLY A 360 -7.38 -1.04 -6.79
C GLY A 360 -5.95 -1.11 -7.31
N TYR A 361 -5.80 -1.36 -8.61
CA TYR A 361 -4.48 -1.60 -9.22
C TYR A 361 -4.28 -0.86 -10.55
N SER A 362 -3.16 -0.14 -10.63
CA SER A 362 -2.70 0.59 -11.81
C SER A 362 -2.38 -0.33 -13.00
N TRP A 363 -2.65 0.15 -14.21
CA TRP A 363 -2.39 -0.56 -15.48
C TRP A 363 -0.90 -0.80 -15.76
N ALA A 364 0.01 -0.10 -15.06
CA ALA A 364 1.44 -0.32 -15.19
C ALA A 364 1.95 -1.55 -14.42
N LEU A 365 1.18 -2.04 -13.45
CA LEU A 365 1.64 -3.05 -12.49
C LEU A 365 2.05 -4.39 -13.14
N PRO A 366 1.40 -4.92 -14.20
CA PRO A 366 1.82 -6.19 -14.82
C PRO A 366 3.28 -6.22 -15.27
N GLN A 367 3.76 -5.15 -15.91
CA GLN A 367 5.16 -5.02 -16.29
C GLN A 367 6.07 -4.95 -15.07
N ILE A 368 5.67 -4.23 -14.02
CA ILE A 368 6.46 -4.12 -12.78
C ILE A 368 6.56 -5.49 -12.09
N ILE A 369 5.48 -6.26 -12.03
CA ILE A 369 5.47 -7.63 -11.50
C ILE A 369 6.44 -8.50 -12.30
N LYS A 370 6.29 -8.53 -13.63
CA LYS A 370 7.07 -9.41 -14.51
C LYS A 370 8.56 -9.07 -14.49
N LYS A 371 8.89 -7.78 -14.58
CA LYS A 371 10.27 -7.30 -14.50
C LYS A 371 10.83 -7.31 -13.07
N SER A 372 10.03 -7.64 -12.06
CA SER A 372 10.53 -7.98 -10.71
C SER A 372 10.64 -9.50 -10.49
N GLY A 373 10.59 -10.31 -11.56
CA GLY A 373 10.84 -11.75 -11.52
C GLY A 373 9.60 -12.63 -11.27
N MET A 374 8.44 -12.04 -10.95
CA MET A 374 7.22 -12.81 -10.64
C MET A 374 6.38 -13.09 -11.89
N GLN A 375 5.56 -14.14 -11.81
CA GLN A 375 4.76 -14.64 -12.94
C GLN A 375 3.26 -14.51 -12.72
N TYR A 376 2.83 -14.39 -11.46
CA TYR A 376 1.44 -14.53 -11.05
C TYR A 376 0.98 -13.37 -10.17
N PHE A 377 -0.31 -13.07 -10.23
CA PHE A 377 -0.95 -12.07 -9.37
C PHE A 377 -2.20 -12.65 -8.69
N MET A 378 -2.31 -12.41 -7.38
CA MET A 378 -3.45 -12.80 -6.56
C MET A 378 -4.02 -11.57 -5.87
N THR A 379 -5.34 -11.36 -6.01
CA THR A 379 -6.08 -10.37 -5.24
C THR A 379 -7.51 -10.82 -4.92
N THR A 380 -8.22 -10.07 -4.09
CA THR A 380 -9.63 -10.30 -3.71
C THR A 380 -10.45 -9.01 -3.79
N LYS A 381 -9.89 -7.87 -3.36
CA LYS A 381 -10.62 -6.61 -3.15
C LYS A 381 -11.44 -6.11 -4.34
N ILE A 382 -11.04 -6.39 -5.59
CA ILE A 382 -11.77 -5.95 -6.79
C ILE A 382 -13.21 -6.48 -6.85
N SER A 383 -13.50 -7.61 -6.19
CA SER A 383 -14.87 -8.13 -6.09
C SER A 383 -15.80 -7.24 -5.27
N TRP A 384 -15.27 -6.27 -4.51
CA TRP A 384 -16.03 -5.32 -3.68
C TRP A 384 -16.58 -4.12 -4.48
N SER A 385 -16.51 -4.19 -5.81
CA SER A 385 -16.95 -3.13 -6.70
C SER A 385 -18.46 -2.88 -6.60
N GLN A 386 -18.83 -1.63 -6.35
CA GLN A 386 -20.21 -1.20 -6.03
C GLN A 386 -21.18 -1.29 -7.22
N PHE A 387 -20.72 -1.10 -8.46
CA PHE A 387 -21.60 -1.04 -9.63
C PHE A 387 -21.50 -2.30 -10.50
N ASN A 388 -20.30 -2.85 -10.66
CA ASN A 388 -20.03 -3.96 -11.56
C ASN A 388 -19.31 -5.12 -10.85
N ARG A 389 -19.80 -6.33 -11.05
CA ARG A 389 -19.05 -7.54 -10.71
C ARG A 389 -17.98 -7.78 -11.80
N PRO A 390 -16.71 -8.04 -11.44
CA PRO A 390 -15.67 -8.40 -12.42
C PRO A 390 -16.08 -9.61 -13.26
N GLU A 391 -15.80 -9.55 -14.57
CA GLU A 391 -16.21 -10.60 -15.52
C GLU A 391 -15.38 -11.90 -15.39
N TYR A 392 -14.14 -11.78 -14.88
CA TYR A 392 -13.19 -12.89 -14.82
C TYR A 392 -12.58 -13.04 -13.43
N ASP A 393 -12.49 -14.30 -12.97
CA ASP A 393 -11.80 -14.71 -11.75
C ASP A 393 -10.45 -15.39 -12.06
N THR A 394 -10.22 -15.84 -13.31
CA THR A 394 -8.93 -16.29 -13.83
C THR A 394 -8.73 -15.73 -15.24
N PHE A 395 -7.66 -14.98 -15.45
CA PHE A 395 -7.39 -14.28 -16.71
C PHE A 395 -5.91 -13.87 -16.83
N ASN A 396 -5.47 -13.54 -18.04
CA ASN A 396 -4.22 -12.80 -18.22
C ASN A 396 -4.49 -11.30 -18.05
N TRP A 397 -3.84 -10.68 -17.08
CA TRP A 397 -3.88 -9.23 -16.93
C TRP A 397 -2.78 -8.61 -17.78
N ARG A 398 -3.19 -7.85 -18.81
CA ARG A 398 -2.29 -7.14 -19.70
C ARG A 398 -2.06 -5.71 -19.21
N GLY A 399 -0.80 -5.39 -18.97
CA GLY A 399 -0.33 -4.06 -18.63
C GLY A 399 -0.29 -3.13 -19.84
N ILE A 400 -0.11 -1.85 -19.56
CA ILE A 400 -0.13 -0.79 -20.59
C ILE A 400 0.93 -0.96 -21.69
N ASP A 401 2.04 -1.63 -21.41
CA ASP A 401 3.12 -1.95 -22.35
C ASP A 401 2.85 -3.25 -23.16
N GLY A 402 1.75 -3.95 -22.85
CA GLY A 402 1.40 -5.25 -23.40
C GLY A 402 1.93 -6.45 -22.61
N THR A 403 2.62 -6.26 -21.49
CA THR A 403 3.09 -7.38 -20.64
C THR A 403 1.90 -8.08 -19.97
N GLU A 404 1.87 -9.42 -20.00
CA GLU A 404 0.81 -10.20 -19.36
C GLU A 404 1.29 -10.94 -18.09
N VAL A 405 0.44 -10.92 -17.06
CA VAL A 405 0.59 -11.66 -15.81
C VAL A 405 -0.67 -12.49 -15.56
N LEU A 406 -0.50 -13.79 -15.30
CA LEU A 406 -1.63 -14.65 -14.98
C LEU A 406 -2.20 -14.26 -13.61
N THR A 407 -3.46 -13.86 -13.61
CA THR A 407 -4.16 -13.30 -12.46
C THR A 407 -5.28 -14.22 -12.02
N HIS A 408 -5.43 -14.38 -10.70
CA HIS A 408 -6.53 -15.14 -10.12
C HIS A 408 -7.12 -14.43 -8.90
N PHE A 409 -8.44 -14.33 -8.86
CA PHE A 409 -9.20 -13.87 -7.70
C PHE A 409 -9.61 -15.05 -6.82
N ILE A 410 -9.37 -14.94 -5.51
CA ILE A 410 -9.95 -15.89 -4.55
C ILE A 410 -11.46 -15.65 -4.51
N THR A 411 -12.26 -16.68 -4.78
CA THR A 411 -13.73 -16.58 -4.93
C THR A 411 -14.51 -16.99 -3.68
N THR A 412 -13.83 -17.13 -2.54
CA THR A 412 -14.46 -17.51 -1.27
C THR A 412 -15.51 -16.46 -0.89
N PRO A 413 -16.78 -16.85 -0.68
CA PRO A 413 -17.82 -15.89 -0.33
C PRO A 413 -17.62 -15.32 1.09
N GLU A 414 -17.97 -14.05 1.27
CA GLU A 414 -18.12 -13.47 2.61
C GLU A 414 -19.39 -14.02 3.28
N VAL A 415 -19.31 -14.41 4.55
CA VAL A 415 -20.42 -15.11 5.23
C VAL A 415 -21.49 -14.11 5.68
N ASN A 416 -22.76 -14.39 5.37
CA ASN A 416 -23.93 -13.55 5.69
C ASN A 416 -23.98 -12.20 4.95
N ASN A 417 -23.30 -12.06 3.80
CA ASN A 417 -23.50 -10.90 2.93
C ASN A 417 -24.34 -11.30 1.70
N ASP A 418 -25.32 -10.47 1.32
CA ASP A 418 -26.21 -10.68 0.17
C ASP A 418 -25.52 -10.31 -1.18
N GLU A 419 -24.23 -9.94 -1.14
CA GLU A 419 -23.48 -9.36 -2.24
C GLU A 419 -22.41 -10.32 -2.80
N SER A 420 -21.97 -10.09 -4.03
CA SER A 420 -20.94 -10.87 -4.75
C SER A 420 -19.51 -10.65 -4.22
N PHE A 421 -19.35 -10.30 -2.95
CA PHE A 421 -18.06 -9.97 -2.34
C PHE A 421 -17.31 -11.25 -1.95
N TYR A 422 -16.03 -11.28 -2.27
CA TYR A 422 -15.11 -12.33 -1.89
C TYR A 422 -14.27 -11.92 -0.69
N THR A 423 -13.70 -12.93 -0.04
CA THR A 423 -12.89 -12.78 1.17
C THR A 423 -11.63 -13.63 1.14
N TYR A 424 -10.54 -13.07 1.64
CA TYR A 424 -9.28 -13.77 1.92
C TYR A 424 -9.20 -14.25 3.38
N ASN A 425 -10.20 -13.90 4.19
CA ASN A 425 -10.43 -14.37 5.56
C ASN A 425 -11.44 -15.53 5.58
N GLY A 426 -11.34 -16.42 4.60
CA GLY A 426 -12.29 -17.50 4.39
C GLY A 426 -12.42 -18.44 5.59
N LEU A 427 -13.59 -19.05 5.74
CA LEU A 427 -13.76 -20.19 6.63
C LEU A 427 -13.47 -21.48 5.85
N LEU A 428 -12.75 -22.42 6.46
CA LEU A 428 -12.65 -23.77 5.90
C LEU A 428 -13.82 -24.62 6.40
N ASP A 429 -14.98 -24.44 5.77
CA ASP A 429 -16.22 -25.16 6.08
C ASP A 429 -17.01 -25.51 4.80
N PRO A 430 -18.07 -26.34 4.89
CA PRO A 430 -18.78 -26.81 3.71
C PRO A 430 -19.46 -25.70 2.89
N GLU A 431 -19.91 -24.62 3.53
CA GLU A 431 -20.58 -23.51 2.86
C GLU A 431 -19.58 -22.71 2.03
N SER A 432 -18.47 -22.31 2.63
CA SER A 432 -17.41 -21.55 1.96
C SER A 432 -16.78 -22.36 0.82
N VAL A 433 -16.54 -23.65 1.04
CA VAL A 433 -15.99 -24.56 0.02
C VAL A 433 -16.91 -24.67 -1.20
N LYS A 434 -18.21 -24.93 -0.96
CA LYS A 434 -19.18 -25.05 -2.04
C LYS A 434 -19.37 -23.71 -2.74
N GLY A 435 -19.50 -22.63 -1.97
CA GLY A 435 -19.70 -21.27 -2.46
C GLY A 435 -18.53 -20.78 -3.32
N SER A 436 -17.28 -21.09 -2.95
CA SER A 436 -16.10 -20.74 -3.76
C SER A 436 -16.20 -21.31 -5.17
N TRP A 437 -16.60 -22.58 -5.28
CA TRP A 437 -16.82 -23.22 -6.58
C TRP A 437 -18.06 -22.67 -7.30
N ASP A 438 -19.18 -22.51 -6.59
CA ASP A 438 -20.42 -22.02 -7.18
C ASP A 438 -20.22 -20.62 -7.79
N ASN A 439 -19.47 -19.74 -7.11
CA ASN A 439 -19.19 -18.37 -7.54
C ASN A 439 -18.25 -18.26 -8.73
N TYR A 440 -17.26 -19.16 -8.83
CA TYR A 440 -16.21 -19.09 -9.85
C TYR A 440 -16.74 -19.08 -11.29
N GLN A 441 -16.26 -18.17 -12.13
CA GLN A 441 -16.82 -17.96 -13.46
C GLN A 441 -16.25 -18.90 -14.54
N GLN A 442 -14.93 -19.12 -14.55
CA GLN A 442 -14.20 -19.84 -15.62
C GLN A 442 -14.17 -21.37 -15.43
N LYS A 443 -15.33 -21.98 -15.12
CA LYS A 443 -15.45 -23.42 -14.77
C LYS A 443 -15.11 -24.39 -15.92
N ASP A 444 -15.14 -23.92 -17.15
CA ASP A 444 -14.86 -24.68 -18.37
C ASP A 444 -13.37 -24.90 -18.63
N ILE A 445 -12.53 -23.96 -18.19
CA ILE A 445 -11.06 -24.02 -18.36
C ILE A 445 -10.33 -24.40 -17.07
N ASN A 446 -11.00 -24.34 -15.92
CA ASN A 446 -10.37 -24.62 -14.63
C ASN A 446 -11.34 -25.27 -13.63
N ASP A 447 -10.89 -26.38 -13.04
CA ASP A 447 -11.62 -27.18 -12.06
C ASP A 447 -10.90 -27.27 -10.70
N GLU A 448 -9.87 -26.45 -10.50
CA GLU A 448 -9.13 -26.32 -9.24
C GLU A 448 -9.08 -24.86 -8.79
N LEU A 449 -9.46 -24.58 -7.54
CA LEU A 449 -9.45 -23.22 -6.96
C LEU A 449 -8.53 -23.11 -5.75
N LEU A 450 -8.12 -21.89 -5.42
CA LEU A 450 -7.43 -21.57 -4.17
C LEU A 450 -8.43 -21.07 -3.14
N LEU A 451 -8.32 -21.57 -1.91
CA LEU A 451 -9.07 -21.07 -0.76
C LEU A 451 -8.08 -20.70 0.35
N ALA A 452 -7.92 -19.40 0.59
CA ALA A 452 -7.23 -18.88 1.76
C ALA A 452 -8.21 -18.87 2.94
N TYR A 453 -7.83 -19.50 4.06
CA TYR A 453 -8.67 -19.55 5.25
C TYR A 453 -7.95 -19.10 6.50
N GLY A 454 -8.70 -18.47 7.41
CA GLY A 454 -8.20 -17.98 8.68
C GLY A 454 -8.82 -16.64 9.05
N TRP A 455 -8.60 -16.22 10.29
CA TRP A 455 -8.98 -14.87 10.74
C TRP A 455 -7.83 -13.90 10.48
N GLY A 456 -8.09 -12.83 9.75
CA GLY A 456 -7.11 -11.80 9.41
C GLY A 456 -7.53 -10.40 9.85
N ASP A 457 -7.10 -9.41 9.08
CA ASP A 457 -7.12 -7.95 9.29
C ASP A 457 -6.33 -7.56 10.54
N GLY A 458 -6.67 -8.09 11.71
CA GLY A 458 -5.92 -7.91 12.97
C GLY A 458 -5.08 -9.11 13.44
N GLY A 459 -4.94 -10.14 12.61
CA GLY A 459 -4.31 -11.41 12.95
C GLY A 459 -5.26 -12.46 13.58
N GLY A 460 -4.67 -13.46 14.23
CA GLY A 460 -5.36 -14.61 14.82
C GLY A 460 -5.10 -15.88 14.01
N GLY A 461 -5.28 -15.82 12.69
CA GLY A 461 -5.00 -16.88 11.74
C GLY A 461 -5.96 -18.07 11.80
N PRO A 462 -5.58 -19.21 11.20
CA PRO A 462 -6.41 -20.40 11.15
C PRO A 462 -6.70 -21.00 12.51
N THR A 463 -7.88 -21.63 12.66
CA THR A 463 -8.26 -22.32 13.89
C THR A 463 -8.12 -23.84 13.76
N ARG A 464 -7.96 -24.54 14.90
CA ARG A 464 -8.04 -26.01 14.95
C ARG A 464 -9.34 -26.54 14.30
N LYS A 465 -10.46 -25.86 14.55
CA LYS A 465 -11.77 -26.25 14.00
C LYS A 465 -11.78 -26.23 12.47
N MET A 466 -11.20 -25.20 11.85
CA MET A 466 -11.11 -25.08 10.39
C MET A 466 -10.30 -26.23 9.78
N ILE A 467 -9.13 -26.53 10.34
CA ILE A 467 -8.27 -27.62 9.85
C ILE A 467 -8.99 -28.97 10.00
N GLU A 468 -9.60 -29.23 11.16
CA GLU A 468 -10.40 -30.45 11.39
C GLU A 468 -11.59 -30.57 10.43
N ALA A 469 -12.28 -29.47 10.14
CA ALA A 469 -13.37 -29.44 9.17
C ALA A 469 -12.88 -29.77 7.75
N GLY A 470 -11.75 -29.21 7.31
CA GLY A 470 -11.12 -29.57 6.03
C GLY A 470 -10.80 -31.06 5.93
N LYS A 471 -10.21 -31.65 6.97
CA LYS A 471 -9.91 -33.11 7.02
C LYS A 471 -11.19 -33.96 7.07
N ASN A 472 -12.26 -33.48 7.70
CA ASN A 472 -13.55 -34.18 7.72
C ASN A 472 -14.25 -34.11 6.36
N MET A 473 -14.21 -32.97 5.66
CA MET A 473 -14.78 -32.81 4.32
C MET A 473 -14.16 -33.77 3.30
N GLN A 474 -12.88 -34.12 3.43
CA GLN A 474 -12.23 -35.14 2.59
C GLN A 474 -12.91 -36.53 2.67
N GLN A 475 -13.69 -36.79 3.73
CA GLN A 475 -14.43 -38.05 3.93
C GLN A 475 -15.90 -37.95 3.50
N ILE A 476 -16.41 -36.74 3.25
CA ILE A 476 -17.82 -36.48 2.96
C ILE A 476 -18.02 -36.40 1.44
N PRO A 477 -18.88 -37.26 0.84
CA PRO A 477 -19.17 -37.18 -0.59
C PRO A 477 -20.06 -35.96 -0.92
N GLY A 478 -19.94 -35.46 -2.16
CA GLY A 478 -20.82 -34.40 -2.69
C GLY A 478 -20.30 -32.98 -2.54
N LEU A 479 -19.16 -32.79 -1.86
CA LEU A 479 -18.44 -31.51 -1.81
C LEU A 479 -17.27 -31.51 -2.79
N PRO A 480 -16.84 -30.33 -3.27
CA PRO A 480 -15.52 -30.18 -3.89
C PRO A 480 -14.41 -30.85 -3.07
N LYS A 481 -13.42 -31.45 -3.75
CA LYS A 481 -12.29 -32.14 -3.11
C LYS A 481 -11.41 -31.12 -2.39
N ILE A 482 -11.10 -31.35 -1.12
CA ILE A 482 -10.21 -30.48 -0.35
C ILE A 482 -8.81 -31.05 -0.29
N LYS A 483 -7.82 -30.24 -0.65
CA LYS A 483 -6.40 -30.56 -0.52
C LYS A 483 -5.68 -29.43 0.22
N PHE A 484 -4.97 -29.74 1.30
CA PHE A 484 -4.06 -28.76 1.91
C PHE A 484 -2.82 -28.61 1.02
N GLY A 485 -2.38 -27.38 0.79
CA GLY A 485 -1.26 -27.11 -0.11
C GLY A 485 -0.80 -25.65 -0.07
N SER A 486 0.18 -25.31 -0.90
CA SER A 486 0.75 -23.97 -0.99
C SER A 486 0.17 -23.19 -2.17
N ALA A 487 0.20 -21.86 -2.07
CA ALA A 487 -0.25 -20.96 -3.13
C ALA A 487 0.66 -21.05 -4.37
N GLU A 488 1.99 -21.07 -4.20
CA GLU A 488 2.97 -21.20 -5.29
C GLU A 488 2.72 -22.49 -6.10
N ALA A 489 2.49 -23.62 -5.43
CA ALA A 489 2.21 -24.87 -6.12
C ALA A 489 0.84 -24.86 -6.82
N TYR A 490 -0.16 -24.18 -6.26
CA TYR A 490 -1.45 -23.98 -6.92
C TYR A 490 -1.30 -23.17 -8.21
N PHE A 491 -0.64 -22.01 -8.16
CA PHE A 491 -0.48 -21.14 -9.32
C PHE A 491 0.35 -21.81 -10.43
N ALA A 492 1.39 -22.58 -10.08
CA ALA A 492 2.12 -23.37 -11.07
C ALA A 492 1.23 -24.37 -11.81
N ARG A 493 0.32 -25.07 -11.09
CA ARG A 493 -0.67 -25.98 -11.72
C ARG A 493 -1.73 -25.23 -12.52
N LEU A 494 -2.18 -24.07 -12.02
CA LEU A 494 -3.13 -23.22 -12.73
C LEU A 494 -2.53 -22.78 -14.07
N ALA A 495 -1.30 -22.28 -14.06
CA ALA A 495 -0.57 -21.87 -15.24
C ALA A 495 -0.43 -23.02 -16.25
N GLU A 496 -0.02 -24.21 -15.80
CA GLU A 496 0.04 -25.41 -16.66
C GLU A 496 -1.34 -25.69 -17.30
N ARG A 497 -2.41 -25.71 -16.49
CA ARG A 497 -3.78 -26.02 -16.93
C ARG A 497 -4.31 -25.05 -17.98
N VAL A 498 -4.02 -23.75 -17.86
CA VAL A 498 -4.57 -22.71 -18.74
C VAL A 498 -3.63 -22.27 -19.87
N SER A 499 -2.34 -22.65 -19.83
CA SER A 499 -1.31 -22.15 -20.75
C SER A 499 -1.59 -22.37 -22.23
N GLU A 500 -2.22 -23.49 -22.61
CA GLU A 500 -2.57 -23.83 -23.99
C GLU A 500 -4.06 -23.61 -24.30
N ASN A 501 -4.81 -22.98 -23.38
CA ASN A 501 -6.24 -22.78 -23.55
C ASN A 501 -6.52 -21.44 -24.24
N GLU A 502 -6.99 -21.50 -25.50
CA GLU A 502 -7.33 -20.32 -26.31
C GLU A 502 -8.48 -19.49 -25.72
N ASP A 503 -9.28 -20.08 -24.82
CA ASP A 503 -10.42 -19.43 -24.17
C ASP A 503 -10.04 -18.70 -22.87
N LEU A 504 -8.76 -18.70 -22.45
CA LEU A 504 -8.31 -17.91 -21.29
C LEU A 504 -8.50 -16.40 -21.58
N PRO A 505 -9.37 -15.70 -20.84
CA PRO A 505 -9.65 -14.29 -21.11
C PRO A 505 -8.45 -13.39 -20.81
N VAL A 506 -8.41 -12.24 -21.47
CA VAL A 506 -7.45 -11.17 -21.22
C VAL A 506 -8.19 -9.95 -20.69
N TRP A 507 -7.74 -9.40 -19.57
CA TRP A 507 -8.13 -8.07 -19.10
C TRP A 507 -7.04 -7.07 -19.49
N ASP A 508 -7.37 -6.11 -20.36
CA ASP A 508 -6.44 -5.10 -20.87
C ASP A 508 -6.86 -3.73 -20.34
N GLY A 509 -6.26 -3.32 -19.22
CA GLY A 509 -6.62 -2.08 -18.53
C GLY A 509 -6.31 -2.10 -17.03
N GLU A 510 -6.65 -1.00 -16.36
CA GLU A 510 -6.63 -0.90 -14.89
C GLU A 510 -7.60 -1.92 -14.26
N LEU A 511 -7.24 -2.45 -13.09
CA LEU A 511 -8.19 -3.11 -12.21
C LEU A 511 -8.73 -2.05 -11.23
N TYR A 512 -9.61 -1.20 -11.74
CA TYR A 512 -10.20 -0.11 -10.98
C TYR A 512 -11.19 -0.65 -9.95
N LEU A 513 -10.94 -0.37 -8.66
CA LEU A 513 -11.86 -0.70 -7.58
C LEU A 513 -12.98 0.34 -7.55
N GLU A 514 -14.22 -0.10 -7.71
CA GLU A 514 -15.38 0.78 -7.72
C GLU A 514 -15.88 1.11 -6.30
N TYR A 515 -14.95 1.22 -5.35
CA TYR A 515 -15.17 1.38 -3.92
C TYR A 515 -13.95 2.09 -3.29
N HIS A 516 -14.09 2.62 -2.08
CA HIS A 516 -13.00 3.28 -1.34
C HIS A 516 -12.35 4.48 -2.07
N ARG A 517 -13.11 5.26 -2.86
CA ARG A 517 -12.56 6.38 -3.66
C ARG A 517 -12.12 7.60 -2.84
N GLY A 518 -12.62 7.74 -1.62
CA GLY A 518 -12.20 8.77 -0.67
C GLY A 518 -10.75 8.65 -0.22
N THR A 519 -10.16 7.45 -0.36
CA THR A 519 -8.76 7.19 -0.02
C THR A 519 -7.75 8.00 -0.82
N TYR A 520 -8.12 8.51 -2.00
CA TYR A 520 -7.26 9.38 -2.78
C TYR A 520 -7.09 10.78 -2.16
N THR A 521 -7.96 11.16 -1.23
CA THR A 521 -8.04 12.53 -0.69
C THR A 521 -7.94 12.59 0.84
N SER A 522 -8.53 11.66 1.58
CA SER A 522 -8.52 11.66 3.06
C SER A 522 -7.09 11.69 3.61
N GLN A 523 -6.83 12.36 4.73
CA GLN A 523 -5.49 12.43 5.34
C GLN A 523 -4.45 13.00 4.35
N ALA A 524 -4.65 14.24 3.93
CA ALA A 524 -3.86 14.91 2.90
C ALA A 524 -2.36 15.04 3.26
N GLU A 525 -2.04 15.15 4.55
CA GLU A 525 -0.66 15.34 5.02
C GLU A 525 0.21 14.10 4.78
N ILE A 526 -0.32 12.87 4.97
CA ILE A 526 0.44 11.64 4.65
C ILE A 526 0.68 11.51 3.14
N LYS A 527 -0.28 11.89 2.29
CA LYS A 527 -0.10 11.91 0.83
C LYS A 527 1.00 12.88 0.40
N LYS A 528 1.03 14.06 1.02
CA LYS A 528 2.08 15.07 0.80
C LYS A 528 3.43 14.55 1.27
N ASN A 529 3.52 14.02 2.48
CA ASN A 529 4.76 13.49 3.02
C ASN A 529 5.29 12.32 2.19
N ASN A 530 4.42 11.43 1.70
CA ASN A 530 4.80 10.39 0.75
C ASN A 530 5.46 10.97 -0.50
N ARG A 531 4.80 11.90 -1.21
CA ARG A 531 5.36 12.46 -2.45
C ARG A 531 6.67 13.21 -2.21
N LYS A 532 6.76 14.00 -1.14
CA LYS A 532 7.98 14.74 -0.81
C LYS A 532 9.12 13.80 -0.38
N ALA A 533 8.81 12.69 0.31
CA ALA A 533 9.78 11.67 0.68
C ALA A 533 10.31 10.90 -0.55
N GLU A 534 9.44 10.55 -1.50
CA GLU A 534 9.84 9.95 -2.78
C GLU A 534 10.84 10.84 -3.53
N ILE A 535 10.53 12.13 -3.64
CA ILE A 535 11.36 13.13 -4.33
C ILE A 535 12.72 13.33 -3.63
N ILE A 536 12.74 13.50 -2.30
CA ILE A 536 14.00 13.76 -1.59
C ILE A 536 14.91 12.53 -1.55
N LEU A 537 14.35 11.32 -1.47
CA LEU A 537 15.10 10.07 -1.57
C LEU A 537 15.69 9.89 -2.97
N HIS A 538 14.91 10.18 -4.02
CA HIS A 538 15.39 10.23 -5.40
C HIS A 538 16.62 11.16 -5.51
N ASP A 539 16.46 12.43 -5.10
CA ASP A 539 17.53 13.43 -5.22
C ASP A 539 18.76 13.06 -4.37
N THR A 540 18.54 12.48 -3.18
CA THR A 540 19.64 12.04 -2.31
C THR A 540 20.42 10.91 -2.96
N GLU A 541 19.77 9.86 -3.47
CA GLU A 541 20.47 8.74 -4.12
C GLU A 541 21.21 9.19 -5.38
N LEU A 542 20.57 10.04 -6.19
CA LEU A 542 21.15 10.63 -7.39
C LEU A 542 22.45 11.36 -7.07
N PHE A 543 22.39 12.40 -6.23
CA PHE A 543 23.56 13.22 -5.94
C PHE A 543 24.57 12.51 -5.05
N ARG A 544 24.15 11.54 -4.23
CA ARG A 544 25.08 10.72 -3.46
C ARG A 544 25.87 9.77 -4.36
N SER A 545 25.25 9.20 -5.39
CA SER A 545 25.94 8.38 -6.40
C SER A 545 27.02 9.18 -7.11
N PHE A 546 26.73 10.42 -7.52
CA PHE A 546 27.75 11.28 -8.12
C PHE A 546 28.78 11.79 -7.12
N ALA A 547 28.39 12.11 -5.88
CA ALA A 547 29.36 12.51 -4.85
C ALA A 547 30.37 11.39 -4.57
N ALA A 548 29.95 10.12 -4.59
CA ALA A 548 30.85 8.98 -4.48
C ALA A 548 31.86 8.92 -5.63
N LEU A 549 31.42 9.18 -6.86
CA LEU A 549 32.27 9.13 -8.06
C LEU A 549 33.19 10.36 -8.24
N GLU A 550 32.79 11.53 -7.74
CA GLU A 550 33.41 12.81 -8.06
C GLU A 550 34.16 13.43 -6.87
N ALA A 551 33.77 13.08 -5.65
CA ALA A 551 34.24 13.72 -4.42
C ALA A 551 34.68 12.72 -3.35
N ASP A 552 34.86 11.44 -3.71
CA ASP A 552 35.29 10.34 -2.83
C ASP A 552 34.46 10.28 -1.52
N LEU A 553 33.14 10.46 -1.67
CA LEU A 553 32.19 10.47 -0.57
C LEU A 553 31.49 9.11 -0.46
N ASP A 554 31.62 8.44 0.67
CA ASP A 554 30.98 7.14 0.90
C ASP A 554 29.47 7.17 0.61
N TYR A 555 28.99 6.11 -0.05
CA TYR A 555 27.57 5.86 -0.28
C TYR A 555 26.94 5.26 0.99
N PRO A 556 26.02 5.96 1.68
CA PRO A 556 25.48 5.57 2.98
C PRO A 556 24.34 4.55 2.81
N ALA A 557 24.68 3.36 2.32
CA ALA A 557 23.72 2.33 1.94
C ALA A 557 22.75 1.95 3.08
N GLU A 558 23.24 1.79 4.31
CA GLU A 558 22.37 1.43 5.45
C GLU A 558 21.40 2.55 5.82
N ASN A 559 21.86 3.82 5.85
CA ASN A 559 20.96 4.94 6.14
C ASN A 559 19.89 5.12 5.07
N LEU A 560 20.26 4.96 3.79
CA LEU A 560 19.29 5.02 2.70
C LEU A 560 18.29 3.86 2.78
N LYS A 561 18.76 2.65 3.11
CA LYS A 561 17.89 1.50 3.34
C LYS A 561 16.90 1.76 4.48
N GLU A 562 17.36 2.28 5.62
CA GLU A 562 16.50 2.64 6.76
C GLU A 562 15.45 3.69 6.37
N ASN A 563 15.85 4.75 5.66
CA ASN A 563 14.92 5.79 5.19
C ASN A 563 13.90 5.24 4.17
N TRP A 564 14.33 4.38 3.25
CA TRP A 564 13.40 3.69 2.34
C TRP A 564 12.43 2.80 3.11
N GLU A 565 12.89 2.01 4.07
CA GLU A 565 12.00 1.18 4.89
C GLU A 565 10.96 2.02 5.68
N ILE A 566 11.31 3.23 6.12
CA ILE A 566 10.33 4.18 6.70
C ILE A 566 9.25 4.54 5.67
N LEU A 567 9.65 4.96 4.47
CA LEU A 567 8.70 5.32 3.40
C LEU A 567 7.83 4.11 3.01
N LEU A 568 8.45 2.97 2.68
CA LEU A 568 7.76 1.77 2.21
C LEU A 568 6.75 1.24 3.22
N LYS A 569 7.08 1.29 4.52
CA LYS A 569 6.15 0.90 5.58
C LYS A 569 4.95 1.85 5.67
N ASN A 570 5.16 3.16 5.49
CA ASN A 570 4.07 4.15 5.47
C ASN A 570 3.24 4.11 4.18
N GLN A 571 3.67 3.38 3.15
CA GLN A 571 2.91 3.10 1.92
C GLN A 571 1.94 1.91 2.04
N PHE A 572 1.83 1.30 3.23
CA PHE A 572 0.84 0.25 3.47
C PHE A 572 -0.57 0.73 3.13
N HIS A 573 -1.39 -0.18 2.59
CA HIS A 573 -2.72 0.15 2.05
C HIS A 573 -3.73 0.70 3.05
N ASP A 574 -3.47 0.66 4.36
CA ASP A 574 -4.28 1.37 5.35
C ASP A 574 -3.66 2.63 5.95
N ILE A 575 -2.36 2.86 5.71
CA ILE A 575 -1.66 4.06 6.18
C ILE A 575 -1.72 5.13 5.10
N LEU A 576 -1.17 4.86 3.91
CA LEU A 576 -1.07 5.86 2.86
C LEU A 576 -2.46 6.28 2.33
N PRO A 577 -3.41 5.36 2.08
CA PRO A 577 -4.80 5.65 1.75
C PRO A 577 -5.59 6.47 2.77
N GLY A 578 -5.10 6.64 4.01
CA GLY A 578 -5.76 7.53 4.97
C GLY A 578 -6.93 6.88 5.71
N SER A 579 -6.88 5.57 5.91
CA SER A 579 -7.94 4.73 6.49
C SER A 579 -7.70 4.23 7.93
N SER A 580 -6.68 4.74 8.61
CA SER A 580 -6.29 4.38 9.99
C SER A 580 -6.77 5.38 11.06
N ILE A 581 -6.67 5.00 12.35
CA ILE A 581 -6.93 5.90 13.49
C ILE A 581 -5.91 7.04 13.58
N LYS A 582 -6.28 8.12 14.28
CA LYS A 582 -5.43 9.30 14.52
C LYS A 582 -4.00 8.97 14.97
N GLU A 583 -3.86 8.05 15.92
CA GLU A 583 -2.56 7.69 16.47
C GLU A 583 -1.59 7.09 15.45
N VAL A 584 -2.10 6.49 14.36
CA VAL A 584 -1.25 5.98 13.25
C VAL A 584 -0.62 7.14 12.47
N TYR A 585 -1.35 8.22 12.21
CA TYR A 585 -0.78 9.40 11.53
C TYR A 585 0.15 10.21 12.42
N GLN A 586 -0.04 10.16 13.73
CA GLN A 586 0.94 10.71 14.68
C GLN A 586 2.27 9.95 14.62
N ASP A 587 2.21 8.61 14.54
CA ASP A 587 3.40 7.78 14.35
C ASP A 587 4.05 8.05 13.00
N SER A 588 3.24 8.06 11.94
CA SER A 588 3.69 8.37 10.58
C SER A 588 4.40 9.73 10.49
N ALA A 589 3.80 10.79 11.03
CA ALA A 589 4.39 12.14 11.03
C ALA A 589 5.73 12.19 11.79
N ALA A 590 5.88 11.42 12.86
CA ALA A 590 7.14 11.32 13.59
C ALA A 590 8.23 10.61 12.77
N GLU A 591 7.86 9.55 12.05
CA GLU A 591 8.79 8.80 11.18
C GLU A 591 9.19 9.61 9.94
N PHE A 592 8.26 10.32 9.30
CA PHE A 592 8.60 11.22 8.18
C PHE A 592 9.51 12.35 8.61
N LYS A 593 9.33 12.89 9.83
CA LYS A 593 10.24 13.89 10.38
C LYS A 593 11.67 13.35 10.53
N GLU A 594 11.83 12.11 10.96
CA GLU A 594 13.13 11.43 11.02
C GLU A 594 13.73 11.24 9.63
N LEU A 595 12.93 10.72 8.69
CA LEU A 595 13.32 10.54 7.29
C LEU A 595 13.80 11.86 6.68
N PHE A 596 13.00 12.92 6.74
CA PHE A 596 13.38 14.22 6.16
C PHE A 596 14.65 14.78 6.78
N ALA A 597 14.81 14.72 8.11
CA ALA A 597 16.03 15.20 8.77
C ALA A 597 17.28 14.40 8.32
N SER A 598 17.15 13.09 8.16
CA SER A 598 18.20 12.19 7.69
C SER A 598 18.56 12.50 6.22
N THR A 599 17.57 12.51 5.33
CA THR A 599 17.77 12.72 3.89
C THR A 599 18.21 14.14 3.54
N GLU A 600 17.71 15.18 4.22
CA GLU A 600 18.19 16.55 4.02
C GLU A 600 19.67 16.68 4.37
N SER A 601 20.10 16.08 5.48
CA SER A 601 21.52 16.05 5.88
C SER A 601 22.38 15.31 4.84
N LEU A 602 21.91 14.16 4.36
CA LEU A 602 22.61 13.38 3.34
C LEU A 602 22.64 14.12 1.98
N LEU A 603 21.55 14.74 1.54
CA LEU A 603 21.50 15.51 0.32
C LEU A 603 22.45 16.71 0.40
N ASN A 604 22.31 17.54 1.44
CA ASN A 604 23.13 18.74 1.63
C ASN A 604 24.62 18.41 1.64
N SER A 605 25.03 17.38 2.39
CA SER A 605 26.44 16.95 2.41
C SER A 605 26.93 16.44 1.04
N SER A 606 26.07 15.79 0.25
CA SER A 606 26.42 15.38 -1.14
C SER A 606 26.66 16.60 -2.02
N LEU A 607 25.73 17.55 -2.01
CA LEU A 607 25.80 18.77 -2.80
C LEU A 607 27.00 19.63 -2.40
N GLU A 608 27.27 19.78 -1.10
CA GLU A 608 28.44 20.48 -0.57
C GLU A 608 29.75 19.84 -1.02
N LYS A 609 29.84 18.51 -0.98
CA LYS A 609 31.03 17.77 -1.38
C LYS A 609 31.30 17.88 -2.86
N ILE A 610 30.28 17.76 -3.70
CA ILE A 610 30.40 18.01 -5.15
C ILE A 610 30.82 19.47 -5.39
N ALA A 611 30.15 20.44 -4.75
CA ALA A 611 30.45 21.86 -4.90
C ALA A 611 31.88 22.21 -4.47
N ALA A 612 32.43 21.55 -3.45
CA ALA A 612 33.80 21.73 -2.99
C ALA A 612 34.86 21.27 -4.01
N GLN A 613 34.50 20.40 -4.96
CA GLN A 613 35.40 19.99 -6.03
C GLN A 613 35.50 21.03 -7.15
N ILE A 614 34.71 22.10 -7.13
CA ILE A 614 34.71 23.08 -8.21
C ILE A 614 35.75 24.17 -8.01
N LYS A 615 36.60 24.39 -9.02
CA LYS A 615 37.75 25.30 -8.96
C LYS A 615 37.37 26.79 -8.77
N GLY A 616 37.81 27.43 -7.68
CA GLY A 616 38.00 28.90 -7.61
C GLY A 616 37.97 29.55 -6.22
N SER A 617 38.68 30.68 -6.07
CA SER A 617 38.92 31.35 -4.78
C SER A 617 37.77 32.22 -4.24
N GLU A 618 36.74 32.49 -5.04
CA GLU A 618 35.59 33.34 -4.70
C GLU A 618 34.40 32.51 -4.19
N LYS A 619 33.55 33.11 -3.34
CA LYS A 619 32.26 32.51 -2.95
C LYS A 619 31.35 32.42 -4.18
N LYS A 620 30.74 31.26 -4.38
CA LYS A 620 29.93 30.93 -5.56
C LYS A 620 28.66 30.23 -5.15
N LEU A 621 27.55 30.57 -5.80
CA LEU A 621 26.32 29.79 -5.76
C LEU A 621 26.40 28.70 -6.84
N VAL A 622 26.25 27.46 -6.43
CA VAL A 622 26.15 26.29 -7.29
C VAL A 622 24.69 25.87 -7.35
N VAL A 623 24.15 25.75 -8.55
CA VAL A 623 22.78 25.30 -8.80
C VAL A 623 22.84 23.90 -9.38
N PHE A 624 22.06 22.97 -8.83
CA PHE A 624 21.98 21.58 -9.23
C PHE A 624 20.60 21.27 -9.80
N ASN A 625 20.58 20.59 -10.95
CA ASN A 625 19.38 20.10 -11.60
C ASN A 625 19.32 18.58 -11.52
N SER A 626 18.35 18.03 -10.78
CA SER A 626 18.13 16.58 -10.66
C SER A 626 17.31 15.99 -11.80
N LEU A 627 16.59 16.81 -12.57
CA LEU A 627 15.80 16.34 -13.70
C LEU A 627 16.70 16.14 -14.93
N PRO A 628 16.41 15.14 -15.78
CA PRO A 628 17.25 14.82 -16.91
C PRO A 628 16.97 15.75 -18.10
N TRP A 629 16.51 16.99 -17.94
CA TRP A 629 16.38 17.94 -19.05
C TRP A 629 16.70 19.35 -18.61
N GLN A 630 17.03 20.21 -19.59
CA GLN A 630 17.24 21.62 -19.35
C GLN A 630 15.93 22.29 -18.96
N ARG A 631 16.00 23.15 -17.94
CA ARG A 631 14.82 23.83 -17.41
C ARG A 631 15.15 25.21 -16.88
N SER A 632 14.08 25.98 -16.63
CA SER A 632 14.12 27.31 -16.05
C SER A 632 13.26 27.33 -14.79
N ASP A 633 13.83 27.65 -13.63
CA ASP A 633 13.06 27.63 -12.38
C ASP A 633 13.52 28.71 -11.39
N TYR A 634 12.67 29.00 -10.41
CA TYR A 634 12.93 29.97 -9.36
C TYR A 634 13.63 29.31 -8.19
N ILE A 635 14.76 29.88 -7.78
CA ILE A 635 15.43 29.51 -6.53
C ILE A 635 15.12 30.55 -5.45
N LYS A 636 15.03 30.10 -4.20
CA LYS A 636 14.88 30.98 -3.04
C LYS A 636 16.24 31.18 -2.37
N PHE A 637 16.67 32.43 -2.27
CA PHE A 637 17.97 32.84 -1.73
C PHE A 637 17.80 34.06 -0.80
N ASP A 638 18.22 33.96 0.47
CA ASP A 638 18.08 35.02 1.50
C ASP A 638 16.67 35.67 1.54
N GLY A 639 15.63 34.85 1.39
CA GLY A 639 14.23 35.30 1.37
C GLY A 639 13.77 35.97 0.08
N ARG A 640 14.62 36.06 -0.95
CA ARG A 640 14.30 36.53 -2.29
C ARG A 640 14.16 35.36 -3.24
N GLU A 641 13.24 35.45 -4.19
CA GLU A 641 13.14 34.46 -5.27
C GLU A 641 13.79 35.02 -6.53
N ILE A 642 14.56 34.19 -7.22
CA ILE A 642 15.37 34.59 -8.37
C ILE A 642 15.12 33.57 -9.47
N MET A 643 14.70 34.05 -10.64
CA MET A 643 14.56 33.22 -11.83
C MET A 643 15.94 32.84 -12.36
N ILE A 644 16.14 31.54 -12.53
CA ILE A 644 17.29 30.97 -13.23
C ILE A 644 16.77 30.42 -14.55
N ASP A 645 16.73 31.23 -15.63
CA ASP A 645 16.36 30.66 -16.94
C ASP A 645 17.48 29.79 -17.51
N ASP A 646 17.06 28.68 -18.09
CA ASP A 646 17.81 27.75 -18.94
C ASP A 646 19.17 27.41 -18.35
N VAL A 647 19.20 26.42 -17.44
CA VAL A 647 20.42 25.85 -16.84
C VAL A 647 21.17 25.10 -17.95
N PRO A 648 22.07 25.76 -18.74
CA PRO A 648 22.58 25.17 -19.98
C PRO A 648 23.65 24.14 -19.65
N ALA A 649 24.20 23.45 -20.67
CA ALA A 649 25.42 22.65 -20.59
C ALA A 649 26.70 23.48 -20.78
N SER A 650 26.59 24.65 -21.44
CA SER A 650 27.71 25.54 -21.75
C SER A 650 27.25 26.96 -22.07
N GLY A 651 27.55 27.95 -21.22
CA GLY A 651 27.34 29.38 -21.52
C GLY A 651 26.80 30.20 -20.35
N TYR A 652 27.39 31.37 -20.08
CA TYR A 652 27.18 32.13 -18.84
C TYR A 652 25.81 32.82 -18.74
N LYS A 653 25.12 32.60 -17.60
CA LYS A 653 24.40 33.68 -16.91
C LYS A 653 25.17 34.05 -15.65
N ALA A 654 25.59 35.30 -15.55
CA ALA A 654 26.30 35.78 -14.38
C ALA A 654 25.28 36.30 -13.36
N TYR A 655 25.17 35.60 -12.23
CA TYR A 655 24.49 36.10 -11.04
C TYR A 655 25.56 36.50 -10.01
N ASN A 656 25.62 37.78 -9.65
CA ASN A 656 26.56 38.31 -8.67
C ASN A 656 25.99 38.15 -7.27
N ILE A 657 26.78 37.64 -6.33
CA ILE A 657 26.49 37.77 -4.90
C ILE A 657 27.24 38.98 -4.36
N VAL A 658 26.52 39.94 -3.79
CA VAL A 658 27.02 41.15 -3.13
C VAL A 658 26.74 41.04 -1.64
N GLU A 659 27.79 41.13 -0.83
CA GLU A 659 27.66 41.19 0.62
C GLU A 659 27.14 42.58 1.03
N SER A 660 25.99 42.64 1.71
CA SER A 660 25.38 43.89 2.17
C SER A 660 25.16 43.85 3.69
N SER A 661 24.91 45.01 4.30
CA SER A 661 24.59 45.14 5.74
C SER A 661 23.29 44.44 6.18
N GLU A 662 22.57 43.81 5.26
CA GLU A 662 21.28 43.12 5.46
C GLU A 662 21.35 41.62 5.12
N GLY A 663 22.51 41.09 4.70
CA GLY A 663 22.67 39.72 4.19
C GLY A 663 23.35 39.65 2.82
N LEU A 664 23.36 38.46 2.19
CA LEU A 664 23.87 38.28 0.83
C LEU A 664 22.78 38.72 -0.16
N LYS A 665 23.05 39.71 -0.99
CA LYS A 665 22.13 40.15 -2.06
C LYS A 665 22.62 39.60 -3.39
N LEU A 666 21.71 39.14 -4.24
CA LEU A 666 22.04 38.66 -5.58
C LEU A 666 21.66 39.70 -6.64
N GLU A 667 22.61 40.12 -7.48
CA GLU A 667 22.46 41.09 -8.58
C GLU A 667 22.75 40.38 -9.92
N ALA A 668 21.84 40.42 -10.89
CA ALA A 668 21.99 39.68 -12.16
C ALA A 668 22.38 40.60 -13.33
N GLU A 669 23.32 40.15 -14.19
CA GLU A 669 23.58 40.73 -15.51
C GLU A 669 23.46 39.64 -16.58
N ILE A 670 22.66 39.89 -17.61
CA ILE A 670 22.32 38.90 -18.65
C ILE A 670 23.05 39.24 -19.95
N GLU A 671 24.02 38.42 -20.36
CA GLU A 671 24.57 38.41 -21.72
C GLU A 671 24.03 37.17 -22.45
N ALA A 672 23.23 37.38 -23.51
CA ALA A 672 22.63 36.28 -24.28
C ALA A 672 23.61 35.78 -25.36
N GLN A 673 23.85 34.47 -25.44
CA GLN A 673 24.48 33.84 -26.63
C GLN A 673 23.72 32.60 -27.12
N LYS A 674 24.01 32.25 -28.38
CA LYS A 674 23.23 31.44 -29.32
C LYS A 674 23.00 29.98 -28.92
N GLU A 675 21.82 29.52 -29.33
CA GLU A 675 21.23 28.17 -29.33
C GLU A 675 22.23 27.01 -29.14
N ALA A 676 22.07 26.30 -28.02
CA ALA A 676 22.51 24.92 -27.87
C ALA A 676 21.47 23.98 -28.51
N ASP A 677 21.89 22.81 -29.00
CA ASP A 677 21.01 21.81 -29.61
C ASP A 677 20.02 21.27 -28.56
N PHE A 678 18.74 21.64 -28.68
CA PHE A 678 17.64 21.34 -27.73
C PHE A 678 17.26 19.84 -27.61
N LYS A 679 18.03 18.92 -28.20
CA LYS A 679 17.73 17.48 -28.25
C LYS A 679 18.43 16.64 -27.18
N LYS A 680 19.16 17.27 -26.25
CA LYS A 680 19.92 16.58 -25.21
C LYS A 680 19.32 16.82 -23.83
N SER A 681 18.97 15.72 -23.19
CA SER A 681 18.48 15.65 -21.83
C SER A 681 19.70 15.49 -20.89
N GLN A 682 19.77 16.20 -19.75
CA GLN A 682 21.00 16.29 -18.94
C GLN A 682 20.77 16.52 -17.44
N ILE A 683 21.53 15.84 -16.57
CA ILE A 683 21.58 16.07 -15.10
C ILE A 683 22.86 16.85 -14.75
N ASN A 684 22.75 18.04 -14.14
CA ASN A 684 23.82 19.07 -14.21
C ASN A 684 24.07 19.85 -12.92
N TYR A 685 25.22 20.54 -12.85
CA TYR A 685 25.41 21.72 -12.00
C TYR A 685 26.07 22.91 -12.74
N LEU A 686 25.88 24.14 -12.23
CA LEU A 686 26.55 25.37 -12.72
C LEU A 686 26.90 26.38 -11.61
N ILE A 687 27.93 27.22 -11.83
CA ILE A 687 28.35 28.33 -10.96
C ILE A 687 27.80 29.70 -11.41
N ALA A 688 27.31 30.48 -10.45
CA ALA A 688 27.14 31.93 -10.52
C ALA A 688 28.41 32.70 -10.06
N LYS A 689 28.93 33.65 -10.86
CA LYS A 689 30.18 34.41 -10.60
C LYS A 689 29.94 35.73 -9.83
N SER A 690 30.87 36.13 -8.97
CA SER A 690 30.93 37.48 -8.38
C SER A 690 31.84 38.43 -9.18
N LYS A 691 31.29 39.34 -9.99
CA LYS A 691 31.99 40.57 -10.40
C LYS A 691 30.99 41.67 -10.78
N ALA A 692 31.00 42.75 -10.01
CA ALA A 692 30.18 43.93 -10.27
C ALA A 692 30.58 44.60 -11.59
N GLN A 693 29.66 44.60 -12.56
CA GLN A 693 29.57 45.62 -13.59
C GLN A 693 28.14 46.16 -13.62
N THR A 694 28.04 47.44 -13.95
CA THR A 694 26.79 48.18 -13.98
C THR A 694 25.98 47.71 -15.19
N ALA A 695 25.05 46.78 -14.97
CA ALA A 695 24.23 46.20 -16.02
C ALA A 695 23.28 47.25 -16.63
N GLY A 696 23.52 47.55 -17.90
CA GLY A 696 22.55 48.23 -18.76
C GLY A 696 21.35 47.31 -19.00
N ALA A 697 20.15 47.86 -18.87
CA ALA A 697 18.87 47.16 -19.06
C ALA A 697 18.82 46.40 -20.40
N SER A 698 18.97 45.07 -20.35
CA SER A 698 18.78 44.18 -21.50
C SER A 698 17.30 43.83 -21.65
N SER A 699 16.83 43.93 -22.88
CA SER A 699 15.44 44.12 -23.29
C SER A 699 14.76 42.82 -23.75
N LYS A 700 14.46 41.87 -22.84
CA LYS A 700 13.30 40.99 -23.07
C LYS A 700 12.06 41.79 -22.69
N ARG A 701 11.15 42.09 -23.63
CA ARG A 701 9.93 42.87 -23.35
C ARG A 701 9.14 42.17 -22.24
N ASN A 702 9.22 42.69 -21.02
CA ASN A 702 8.34 42.29 -19.95
C ASN A 702 6.92 42.75 -20.30
N LEU A 703 6.11 41.82 -20.78
CA LEU A 703 4.73 42.07 -21.20
C LEU A 703 3.74 42.00 -20.03
N LEU A 704 4.22 41.85 -18.78
CA LEU A 704 3.35 41.86 -17.61
C LEU A 704 2.69 43.21 -17.41
N LYS A 705 1.37 43.20 -17.47
CA LYS A 705 0.54 44.36 -17.15
C LYS A 705 -0.54 43.93 -16.15
N THR A 706 -0.91 44.86 -15.29
CA THR A 706 -2.05 44.70 -14.40
C THR A 706 -2.84 46.01 -14.40
N GLU A 707 -4.15 45.90 -14.55
CA GLU A 707 -5.09 46.99 -14.26
C GLU A 707 -5.85 46.60 -13.00
N VAL A 708 -5.28 46.94 -11.83
CA VAL A 708 -5.78 46.50 -10.52
C VAL A 708 -7.27 46.86 -10.32
N GLU A 709 -7.68 48.07 -10.72
CA GLU A 709 -9.08 48.53 -10.62
C GLU A 709 -10.06 47.70 -11.47
N LYS A 710 -9.56 46.97 -12.48
CA LYS A 710 -10.38 46.12 -13.35
C LYS A 710 -10.16 44.63 -13.12
N ASN A 711 -9.38 44.27 -12.09
CA ASN A 711 -8.97 42.89 -11.81
C ASN A 711 -8.44 42.16 -13.06
N LEU A 712 -7.66 42.89 -13.87
CA LEU A 712 -7.16 42.42 -15.16
C LEU A 712 -5.65 42.21 -15.09
N ILE A 713 -5.21 41.03 -15.50
CA ILE A 713 -3.82 40.60 -15.53
C ILE A 713 -3.48 40.19 -16.95
N GLU A 714 -2.35 40.67 -17.48
CA GLU A 714 -1.86 40.29 -18.80
C GLU A 714 -0.40 39.88 -18.70
N ASN A 715 -0.04 38.78 -19.37
CA ASN A 715 1.36 38.43 -19.63
C ASN A 715 1.56 38.26 -21.15
N ARG A 716 2.63 37.57 -21.54
CA ARG A 716 2.89 37.24 -22.94
C ARG A 716 1.78 36.38 -23.56
N TYR A 717 1.26 35.40 -22.83
CA TYR A 717 0.36 34.37 -23.32
C TYR A 717 -1.11 34.68 -23.08
N TYR A 718 -1.45 35.30 -21.95
CA TYR A 718 -2.82 35.40 -21.46
C TYR A 718 -3.25 36.83 -21.18
N ARG A 719 -4.56 37.01 -21.29
CA ARG A 719 -5.31 38.08 -20.63
C ARG A 719 -6.31 37.41 -19.67
N ILE A 720 -6.10 37.59 -18.37
CA ILE A 720 -6.85 36.95 -17.28
C ILE A 720 -7.72 38.00 -16.59
N LYS A 721 -8.99 37.68 -16.35
CA LYS A 721 -9.93 38.55 -15.63
C LYS A 721 -10.54 37.85 -14.42
N LEU A 722 -10.43 38.49 -13.25
CA LEU A 722 -11.07 38.03 -12.01
C LEU A 722 -12.35 38.81 -11.73
N ASN A 723 -13.33 38.17 -11.08
CA ASN A 723 -14.50 38.85 -10.53
C ASN A 723 -14.25 39.41 -9.12
N GLU A 724 -15.28 39.99 -8.50
CA GLU A 724 -15.22 40.56 -7.15
C GLU A 724 -15.02 39.49 -6.06
N GLN A 725 -15.29 38.21 -6.36
CA GLN A 725 -15.07 37.07 -5.47
C GLN A 725 -13.69 36.39 -5.70
N GLY A 726 -12.82 36.96 -6.54
CA GLY A 726 -11.49 36.41 -6.83
C GLY A 726 -11.47 35.21 -7.77
N GLN A 727 -12.62 34.85 -8.36
CA GLN A 727 -12.77 33.73 -9.29
C GLN A 727 -12.38 34.16 -10.71
N ILE A 728 -11.80 33.25 -11.49
CA ILE A 728 -11.41 33.53 -12.87
C ILE A 728 -12.64 33.47 -13.78
N THR A 729 -12.89 34.53 -14.53
CA THR A 729 -14.04 34.63 -15.47
C THR A 729 -13.65 34.55 -16.93
N SER A 730 -12.37 34.74 -17.25
CA SER A 730 -11.82 34.69 -18.60
C SER A 730 -10.31 34.46 -18.49
N ILE A 731 -9.81 33.59 -19.37
CA ILE A 731 -8.38 33.43 -19.65
C ILE A 731 -8.29 33.34 -21.18
N TYR A 732 -8.03 34.49 -21.80
CA TYR A 732 -7.87 34.56 -23.25
C TYR A 732 -6.43 34.25 -23.62
N ASP A 733 -6.19 33.13 -24.30
CA ASP A 733 -4.89 32.80 -24.89
C ASP A 733 -4.68 33.65 -26.14
N ARG A 734 -3.64 34.48 -26.10
CA ARG A 734 -3.30 35.47 -27.13
C ARG A 734 -2.54 34.88 -28.30
N GLU A 735 -1.89 33.73 -28.10
CA GLU A 735 -1.15 33.01 -29.12
C GLU A 735 -2.10 32.18 -29.97
N PHE A 736 -2.99 31.43 -29.31
CA PHE A 736 -4.02 30.60 -29.96
C PHE A 736 -5.32 31.35 -30.23
N GLN A 737 -5.42 32.60 -29.76
CA GLN A 737 -6.52 33.52 -30.01
C GLN A 737 -7.91 33.02 -29.58
N ARG A 738 -7.97 32.21 -28.52
CA ARG A 738 -9.20 31.60 -27.99
C ARG A 738 -9.39 31.88 -26.50
N GLU A 739 -10.65 31.82 -26.06
CA GLU A 739 -10.96 31.74 -24.64
C GLU A 739 -10.71 30.31 -24.14
N ILE A 740 -10.16 30.20 -22.93
CA ILE A 740 -10.01 28.91 -22.25
C ILE A 740 -11.20 28.67 -21.32
N ILE A 741 -11.80 29.72 -20.75
CA ILE A 741 -12.96 29.57 -19.86
C ILE A 741 -14.24 29.74 -20.69
N PRO A 742 -15.16 28.75 -20.68
CA PRO A 742 -16.41 28.83 -21.43
C PRO A 742 -17.26 30.03 -20.99
N GLU A 743 -18.05 30.57 -21.92
CA GLU A 743 -18.90 31.73 -21.64
C GLU A 743 -19.82 31.49 -20.43
N GLY A 744 -19.82 32.44 -19.49
CA GLY A 744 -20.64 32.39 -18.28
C GLY A 744 -20.16 31.42 -17.19
N LYS A 745 -19.09 30.65 -17.44
CA LYS A 745 -18.45 29.78 -16.43
C LYS A 745 -17.37 30.55 -15.66
N LYS A 746 -16.89 29.91 -14.59
CA LYS A 746 -15.82 30.44 -13.73
C LYS A 746 -14.84 29.32 -13.40
N ALA A 747 -13.56 29.66 -13.31
CA ALA A 747 -12.47 28.75 -12.98
C ALA A 747 -11.75 29.16 -11.69
N ASN A 748 -10.89 28.26 -11.18
CA ASN A 748 -10.38 28.31 -9.82
C ASN A 748 -11.55 28.41 -8.82
N LEU A 749 -12.60 27.63 -9.08
CA LEU A 749 -13.82 27.65 -8.29
C LEU A 749 -13.66 26.66 -7.14
N LEU A 750 -13.43 27.17 -5.95
CA LEU A 750 -13.42 26.37 -4.74
C LEU A 750 -14.85 25.94 -4.39
N GLN A 751 -15.08 24.62 -4.41
CA GLN A 751 -16.37 23.97 -4.19
C GLN A 751 -16.26 23.08 -2.95
N ALA A 752 -17.17 23.26 -2.00
CA ALA A 752 -17.34 22.39 -0.85
C ALA A 752 -18.59 21.52 -1.05
N PHE A 753 -18.49 20.23 -0.78
CA PHE A 753 -19.59 19.29 -0.89
C PHE A 753 -19.87 18.63 0.46
N GLU A 754 -21.15 18.37 0.75
CA GLU A 754 -21.50 17.52 1.90
C GLU A 754 -21.05 16.08 1.61
N ASP A 755 -20.12 15.56 2.41
CA ASP A 755 -19.49 14.26 2.22
C ASP A 755 -19.90 13.29 3.35
N ARG A 756 -20.97 12.56 3.08
CA ARG A 756 -21.58 11.59 3.99
C ARG A 756 -21.80 10.26 3.24
N PRO A 757 -20.73 9.47 3.01
CA PRO A 757 -20.85 8.19 2.32
C PRO A 757 -21.73 7.21 3.11
N MET A 758 -22.26 6.20 2.42
CA MET A 758 -23.17 5.18 2.98
C MET A 758 -22.48 4.36 4.07
N ASN A 759 -21.21 4.02 3.85
CA ASN A 759 -20.35 3.30 4.77
C ASN A 759 -18.93 3.93 4.78
N TYR A 760 -18.09 3.50 5.71
CA TYR A 760 -16.64 3.78 5.79
C TYR A 760 -16.22 5.22 5.45
N ASN A 761 -16.36 6.12 6.43
CA ASN A 761 -16.31 7.56 6.18
C ASN A 761 -14.99 8.07 5.56
N ALA A 762 -13.83 7.62 6.04
CA ALA A 762 -12.54 7.96 5.44
C ALA A 762 -12.29 7.31 4.07
N TRP A 763 -12.82 6.09 3.86
CA TRP A 763 -12.58 5.32 2.64
C TRP A 763 -13.43 5.79 1.47
N ASP A 764 -14.72 6.04 1.68
CA ASP A 764 -15.66 6.21 0.57
C ASP A 764 -15.94 7.68 0.25
N ILE A 765 -16.09 7.94 -1.04
CA ILE A 765 -16.91 9.04 -1.57
C ILE A 765 -17.95 8.35 -2.41
N ASP A 766 -19.23 8.64 -2.17
CA ASP A 766 -20.34 8.14 -2.99
C ASP A 766 -20.78 9.20 -4.00
N ILE A 767 -21.19 8.77 -5.18
CA ILE A 767 -21.46 9.66 -6.34
C ILE A 767 -22.45 10.80 -6.06
N TYR A 768 -23.37 10.61 -5.10
CA TYR A 768 -24.38 11.60 -4.71
C TYR A 768 -23.81 12.79 -3.92
N TYR A 769 -22.51 12.80 -3.57
CA TYR A 769 -21.88 13.97 -2.92
C TYR A 769 -22.13 15.27 -3.70
N GLN A 770 -22.31 15.16 -5.03
CA GLN A 770 -22.56 16.28 -5.93
C GLN A 770 -23.94 16.95 -5.75
N GLU A 771 -24.88 16.32 -5.04
CA GLU A 771 -26.24 16.86 -4.85
C GLU A 771 -26.28 18.08 -3.91
N LYS A 772 -25.27 18.23 -3.04
CA LYS A 772 -25.16 19.33 -2.08
C LYS A 772 -23.82 20.03 -2.22
N GLU A 773 -23.81 21.03 -3.10
CA GLU A 773 -22.64 21.87 -3.40
C GLU A 773 -22.77 23.27 -2.78
N TYR A 774 -21.67 23.77 -2.23
CA TYR A 774 -21.51 25.12 -1.70
C TYR A 774 -20.26 25.77 -2.31
N ILE A 775 -20.40 26.96 -2.87
CA ILE A 775 -19.25 27.72 -3.41
C ILE A 775 -18.58 28.50 -2.29
N VAL A 776 -17.25 28.48 -2.23
CA VAL A 776 -16.48 29.40 -1.40
C VAL A 776 -16.42 30.76 -2.10
N ASP A 777 -17.22 31.73 -1.65
CA ASP A 777 -17.36 33.04 -2.30
C ASP A 777 -17.19 34.25 -1.36
N GLN A 778 -16.99 34.02 -0.05
CA GLN A 778 -16.78 35.08 0.93
C GLN A 778 -15.33 35.58 0.96
N LEU A 779 -14.91 36.24 -0.12
CA LEU A 779 -13.59 36.85 -0.25
C LEU A 779 -13.39 37.96 0.78
N GLN A 780 -12.36 37.84 1.60
CA GLN A 780 -11.93 38.81 2.60
C GLN A 780 -10.85 39.75 2.03
N GLN A 781 -9.96 39.23 1.20
CA GLN A 781 -8.85 40.00 0.63
C GLN A 781 -8.60 39.63 -0.83
N LEU A 782 -8.37 40.66 -1.64
CA LEU A 782 -7.78 40.56 -2.99
C LEU A 782 -6.67 41.59 -3.10
N LYS A 783 -5.43 41.13 -3.28
CA LYS A 783 -4.27 42.01 -3.47
C LYS A 783 -3.40 41.53 -4.62
N ILE A 784 -3.23 42.39 -5.62
CA ILE A 784 -2.39 42.10 -6.79
C ILE A 784 -1.03 42.78 -6.59
N ASP A 785 0.01 41.96 -6.47
CA ASP A 785 1.41 42.39 -6.39
C ASP A 785 2.13 42.06 -7.70
N LYS A 786 2.74 43.07 -8.31
CA LYS A 786 3.64 42.87 -9.46
C LYS A 786 5.09 42.83 -8.96
N ILE A 787 5.77 41.72 -9.21
CA ILE A 787 7.18 41.50 -8.86
C ILE A 787 7.89 41.24 -10.18
N ASP A 788 8.85 42.07 -10.57
CA ASP A 788 9.62 42.00 -11.82
C ASP A 788 9.06 41.09 -12.93
N ASP A 789 9.25 39.78 -12.85
CA ASP A 789 8.91 38.76 -13.85
C ASP A 789 7.64 37.93 -13.57
N ARG A 790 6.81 38.30 -12.59
CA ARG A 790 5.51 37.67 -12.30
C ARG A 790 4.51 38.62 -11.65
N ILE A 791 3.24 38.21 -11.68
CA ILE A 791 2.14 38.84 -10.94
C ILE A 791 1.62 37.82 -9.94
N ILE A 792 1.50 38.22 -8.68
CA ILE A 792 0.95 37.42 -7.60
C ILE A 792 -0.37 38.05 -7.17
N VAL A 793 -1.45 37.29 -7.25
CA VAL A 793 -2.75 37.66 -6.68
C VAL A 793 -2.91 36.92 -5.37
N ASN A 794 -2.85 37.65 -4.26
CA ASN A 794 -3.13 37.12 -2.94
C ASN A 794 -4.64 37.22 -2.72
N LEU A 795 -5.25 36.06 -2.47
CA LEU A 795 -6.67 35.88 -2.23
C LEU A 795 -6.82 35.26 -0.85
N GLU A 796 -7.79 35.75 -0.08
CA GLU A 796 -8.18 35.14 1.20
C GLU A 796 -9.69 35.01 1.23
N TRP A 797 -10.19 33.79 1.43
CA TRP A 797 -11.61 33.51 1.62
C TRP A 797 -11.87 32.99 3.03
N LYS A 798 -13.07 33.29 3.52
CA LYS A 798 -13.64 32.61 4.67
C LYS A 798 -14.66 31.57 4.20
N PHE A 799 -14.64 30.38 4.77
CA PHE A 799 -15.68 29.38 4.57
C PHE A 799 -16.03 28.78 5.92
N LEU A 800 -17.22 29.09 6.44
CA LEU A 800 -17.62 28.70 7.78
C LEU A 800 -16.57 29.11 8.83
N ASP A 801 -15.94 28.14 9.51
CA ASP A 801 -14.91 28.36 10.52
C ASP A 801 -13.48 28.26 9.94
N SER A 802 -13.36 27.92 8.66
CA SER A 802 -12.09 27.77 7.93
C SER A 802 -11.65 29.05 7.21
N THR A 803 -10.33 29.18 7.04
CA THR A 803 -9.70 30.26 6.26
C THR A 803 -8.87 29.67 5.13
N ILE A 804 -9.04 30.19 3.93
CA ILE A 804 -8.32 29.74 2.72
C ILE A 804 -7.53 30.92 2.18
N SER A 805 -6.21 30.84 2.23
CA SER A 805 -5.29 31.80 1.62
C SER A 805 -4.70 31.20 0.35
N GLN A 806 -4.71 31.93 -0.75
CA GLN A 806 -4.16 31.45 -2.01
C GLN A 806 -3.38 32.54 -2.74
N GLN A 807 -2.23 32.15 -3.29
CA GLN A 807 -1.46 32.94 -4.23
C GLN A 807 -1.66 32.37 -5.64
N LEU A 808 -2.37 33.11 -6.49
CA LEU A 808 -2.42 32.84 -7.93
C LEU A 808 -1.23 33.57 -8.58
N ILE A 809 -0.34 32.82 -9.21
CA ILE A 809 0.93 33.31 -9.76
C ILE A 809 0.90 33.21 -11.29
N VAL A 810 1.06 34.37 -11.94
CA VAL A 810 1.15 34.48 -13.41
C VAL A 810 2.55 34.96 -13.78
N TYR A 811 3.31 34.11 -14.46
CA TYR A 811 4.68 34.40 -14.87
C TYR A 811 4.74 35.24 -16.15
N ALA A 812 5.80 36.00 -16.35
CA ALA A 812 6.00 36.78 -17.57
C ALA A 812 6.18 35.91 -18.81
N ASN A 813 6.93 34.81 -18.67
CA ASN A 813 7.44 33.98 -19.77
C ASN A 813 7.12 32.49 -19.64
N GLN A 814 6.30 32.07 -18.67
CA GLN A 814 5.80 30.69 -18.57
C GLN A 814 4.29 30.64 -18.83
N ARG A 815 3.83 29.53 -19.44
CA ARG A 815 2.41 29.26 -19.72
C ARG A 815 1.67 28.70 -18.50
N ARG A 816 2.39 28.08 -17.57
CA ARG A 816 1.83 27.55 -16.32
C ARG A 816 1.34 28.69 -15.41
N ILE A 817 0.20 28.49 -14.75
CA ILE A 817 -0.35 29.38 -13.74
C ILE A 817 -0.45 28.58 -12.44
N ASP A 818 0.25 29.04 -11.40
CA ASP A 818 0.36 28.30 -10.14
C ASP A 818 -0.60 28.86 -9.08
N PHE A 819 -1.19 27.95 -8.28
CA PHE A 819 -2.08 28.25 -7.17
C PHE A 819 -1.47 27.68 -5.88
N LYS A 820 -0.63 28.48 -5.21
CA LYS A 820 -0.09 28.10 -3.90
C LYS A 820 -1.16 28.36 -2.85
N THR A 821 -1.63 27.31 -2.19
CA THR A 821 -2.79 27.38 -1.30
C THR A 821 -2.40 26.95 0.11
N ASP A 822 -2.65 27.82 1.07
CA ASP A 822 -2.56 27.54 2.50
C ASP A 822 -3.97 27.60 3.09
N ILE A 823 -4.38 26.55 3.80
CA ILE A 823 -5.73 26.43 4.36
C ILE A 823 -5.62 26.11 5.84
N ASP A 824 -6.34 26.85 6.68
CA ASP A 824 -6.67 26.40 8.04
C ASP A 824 -8.08 25.81 8.01
N TRP A 825 -8.18 24.49 7.92
CA TRP A 825 -9.42 23.75 7.68
C TRP A 825 -10.01 23.25 9.00
N GLN A 826 -11.25 23.59 9.29
CA GLN A 826 -11.92 23.28 10.57
C GLN A 826 -13.24 22.51 10.38
N GLU A 827 -13.63 22.21 9.15
CA GLU A 827 -14.92 21.60 8.85
C GLU A 827 -14.89 20.07 8.97
N GLU A 828 -16.05 19.47 9.25
CA GLU A 828 -16.25 18.01 9.31
C GLU A 828 -17.24 17.54 8.25
N GLN A 829 -17.00 16.37 7.67
CA GLN A 829 -17.84 15.73 6.66
C GLN A 829 -18.05 16.62 5.42
N ILE A 830 -16.99 17.33 5.02
CA ILE A 830 -16.95 18.18 3.84
C ILE A 830 -15.81 17.73 2.93
N LEU A 831 -16.11 17.63 1.64
CA LEU A 831 -15.13 17.43 0.57
C LEU A 831 -14.88 18.76 -0.14
N LEU A 832 -13.68 19.32 0.01
CA LEU A 832 -13.26 20.52 -0.70
C LEU A 832 -12.58 20.15 -2.02
N LYS A 833 -13.03 20.75 -3.12
CA LYS A 833 -12.44 20.63 -4.46
C LYS A 833 -12.18 22.00 -5.09
N THR A 834 -11.33 22.03 -6.11
CA THR A 834 -11.21 23.18 -7.03
C THR A 834 -11.63 22.77 -8.44
N ALA A 835 -12.38 23.63 -9.14
CA ALA A 835 -12.92 23.35 -10.46
C ALA A 835 -12.45 24.33 -11.54
N PHE A 836 -12.17 23.76 -12.71
CA PHE A 836 -11.74 24.43 -13.93
C PHE A 836 -12.61 23.95 -15.10
N PRO A 837 -13.76 24.59 -15.35
CA PRO A 837 -14.46 24.46 -16.63
C PRO A 837 -13.59 25.05 -17.73
N VAL A 838 -13.24 24.26 -18.74
CA VAL A 838 -12.41 24.66 -19.88
C VAL A 838 -13.20 24.52 -21.18
N ASP A 839 -12.88 25.35 -22.18
CA ASP A 839 -13.50 25.30 -23.51
C ASP A 839 -12.73 24.32 -24.40
N VAL A 840 -12.67 23.06 -23.96
CA VAL A 840 -12.02 21.94 -24.65
C VAL A 840 -13.00 20.78 -24.67
N ARG A 841 -13.22 20.17 -25.84
CA ARG A 841 -14.14 19.03 -25.97
C ARG A 841 -13.40 17.75 -26.31
N SER A 842 -13.28 16.86 -25.33
CA SER A 842 -12.83 15.47 -25.53
C SER A 842 -13.74 14.47 -24.81
N THR A 843 -13.85 13.26 -25.36
CA THR A 843 -14.58 12.13 -24.74
C THR A 843 -13.72 11.37 -23.72
N THR A 844 -12.42 11.63 -23.69
CA THR A 844 -11.46 11.07 -22.74
C THR A 844 -10.57 12.17 -22.17
N ALA A 845 -10.06 11.94 -20.97
CA ALA A 845 -9.00 12.73 -20.35
C ALA A 845 -7.84 11.80 -19.98
N THR A 846 -6.62 12.30 -20.08
CA THR A 846 -5.39 11.55 -19.84
C THR A 846 -4.90 11.77 -18.41
N TYR A 847 -4.56 10.71 -17.70
CA TYR A 847 -4.12 10.76 -16.29
C TYR A 847 -2.75 10.12 -16.16
N GLU A 848 -1.82 10.78 -15.48
CA GLU A 848 -0.54 10.16 -15.13
C GLU A 848 -0.77 9.00 -14.14
N ILE A 849 -0.14 7.86 -14.46
CA ILE A 849 0.01 6.70 -13.58
C ILE A 849 1.50 6.37 -13.45
N GLN A 850 1.84 5.34 -12.68
CA GLN A 850 3.22 4.90 -12.50
C GLN A 850 3.85 4.55 -13.86
N PHE A 851 4.97 5.19 -14.21
CA PHE A 851 5.70 4.96 -15.46
C PHE A 851 4.87 5.10 -16.75
N GLY A 852 3.82 5.92 -16.76
CA GLY A 852 2.97 6.08 -17.94
C GLY A 852 1.73 6.95 -17.72
N ASN A 853 0.72 6.77 -18.57
CA ASN A 853 -0.56 7.48 -18.48
C ASN A 853 -1.72 6.64 -19.03
N VAL A 854 -2.94 6.93 -18.60
CA VAL A 854 -4.15 6.23 -19.03
C VAL A 854 -5.24 7.21 -19.43
N GLU A 855 -6.04 6.86 -20.43
CA GLU A 855 -7.24 7.61 -20.81
C GLU A 855 -8.47 7.11 -20.04
N ARG A 856 -9.23 8.03 -19.44
CA ARG A 856 -10.50 7.73 -18.78
C ARG A 856 -11.63 8.56 -19.39
N SER A 857 -12.83 7.99 -19.46
CA SER A 857 -13.98 8.64 -20.07
C SER A 857 -14.47 9.86 -19.29
N THR A 858 -14.76 10.94 -20.03
CA THR A 858 -15.32 12.19 -19.49
C THR A 858 -16.86 12.17 -19.45
N HIS A 859 -17.49 11.10 -19.92
CA HIS A 859 -18.95 10.94 -19.96
C HIS A 859 -19.43 9.82 -19.02
N TRP A 860 -20.73 9.47 -19.12
CA TRP A 860 -21.47 8.58 -18.20
C TRP A 860 -22.22 7.47 -18.94
N ASN A 861 -21.70 6.97 -20.07
CA ASN A 861 -22.48 6.13 -21.00
C ASN A 861 -22.70 4.70 -20.49
N THR A 862 -21.72 4.13 -19.77
CA THR A 862 -21.78 2.78 -19.22
C THR A 862 -21.72 2.79 -17.70
N SER A 863 -22.08 1.66 -17.06
CA SER A 863 -21.88 1.49 -15.62
C SER A 863 -20.40 1.60 -15.20
N TRP A 864 -19.48 1.22 -16.08
CA TRP A 864 -18.03 1.35 -15.87
C TRP A 864 -17.55 2.81 -15.95
N ASP A 865 -18.18 3.64 -16.79
CA ASP A 865 -17.93 5.08 -16.84
C ASP A 865 -18.49 5.76 -15.59
N TYR A 866 -19.67 5.29 -15.17
CA TYR A 866 -20.38 5.77 -13.97
C TYR A 866 -19.58 5.50 -12.70
N ALA A 867 -18.98 4.32 -12.59
CA ALA A 867 -18.12 3.98 -11.48
C ALA A 867 -16.88 4.87 -11.34
N LYS A 868 -16.40 5.47 -12.45
CA LYS A 868 -15.22 6.36 -12.50
C LYS A 868 -15.61 7.84 -12.35
N PHE A 869 -16.37 8.16 -11.32
CA PHE A 869 -16.70 9.55 -10.97
C PHE A 869 -15.63 10.25 -10.13
N GLU A 870 -14.80 9.50 -9.42
CA GLU A 870 -13.62 9.96 -8.69
C GLU A 870 -12.49 8.98 -9.02
N THR A 871 -11.36 9.48 -9.52
CA THR A 871 -10.27 8.65 -10.04
C THR A 871 -8.91 9.18 -9.60
N VAL A 872 -7.91 8.31 -9.63
CA VAL A 872 -6.54 8.65 -9.19
C VAL A 872 -5.69 9.20 -10.33
N GLY A 873 -4.99 10.31 -10.10
CA GLY A 873 -3.92 10.80 -10.96
C GLY A 873 -2.69 11.10 -10.11
N GLN A 874 -1.50 10.88 -10.65
CA GLN A 874 -0.24 11.15 -9.94
C GLN A 874 0.01 12.67 -9.84
N LYS A 875 0.81 13.25 -10.72
CA LYS A 875 1.19 14.68 -10.70
C LYS A 875 0.40 15.51 -11.71
N TRP A 876 -0.18 14.89 -12.74
CA TRP A 876 -0.94 15.60 -13.76
C TRP A 876 -2.11 14.81 -14.34
N VAL A 877 -3.08 15.58 -14.82
CA VAL A 877 -4.20 15.14 -15.65
C VAL A 877 -4.39 16.14 -16.79
N ASP A 878 -4.91 15.69 -17.92
CA ASP A 878 -5.00 16.49 -19.13
C ASP A 878 -6.32 16.29 -19.88
N LEU A 879 -6.88 17.39 -20.38
CA LEU A 879 -8.01 17.39 -21.31
C LEU A 879 -7.60 18.15 -22.57
N SER A 880 -7.48 17.43 -23.69
CA SER A 880 -6.97 17.97 -24.94
C SER A 880 -7.85 17.65 -26.15
N GLU A 881 -7.98 18.65 -27.03
CA GLU A 881 -8.26 18.47 -28.45
C GLU A 881 -6.93 18.17 -29.19
N ARG A 882 -6.95 18.08 -30.52
CA ARG A 882 -5.71 17.80 -31.29
C ARG A 882 -4.77 19.00 -31.38
N ASP A 883 -5.29 20.22 -31.27
CA ASP A 883 -4.55 21.46 -31.48
C ASP A 883 -4.45 22.32 -30.22
N TYR A 884 -5.15 21.95 -29.14
CA TYR A 884 -5.16 22.70 -27.89
C TYR A 884 -5.61 21.85 -26.71
N GLY A 885 -5.05 22.11 -25.54
CA GLY A 885 -5.40 21.42 -24.32
C GLY A 885 -5.18 22.24 -23.06
N VAL A 886 -5.65 21.69 -21.95
CA VAL A 886 -5.39 22.21 -20.62
C VAL A 886 -5.01 21.04 -19.71
N SER A 887 -3.81 21.12 -19.15
CA SER A 887 -3.38 20.20 -18.10
C SER A 887 -3.60 20.81 -16.72
N LEU A 888 -3.97 19.97 -15.75
CA LEU A 888 -4.07 20.28 -14.33
C LEU A 888 -2.98 19.50 -13.59
N LEU A 889 -2.03 20.24 -13.02
CA LEU A 889 -0.85 19.72 -12.34
C LEU A 889 -1.01 19.87 -10.82
N ASN A 890 -0.36 19.02 -10.03
CA ASN A 890 -0.40 19.09 -8.57
C ASN A 890 0.88 18.56 -7.91
N ASP A 891 1.10 18.97 -6.66
CA ASP A 891 2.30 18.60 -5.89
C ASP A 891 2.08 17.60 -4.74
N CYS A 892 0.82 17.20 -4.47
CA CYS A 892 0.48 16.23 -3.43
C CYS A 892 -0.98 15.71 -3.44
N LYS A 893 -1.78 16.02 -4.48
CA LYS A 893 -3.21 15.68 -4.54
C LYS A 893 -3.46 14.58 -5.56
N TYR A 894 -4.20 13.54 -5.20
CA TYR A 894 -4.33 12.37 -6.06
C TYR A 894 -5.74 12.15 -6.60
N GLY A 895 -6.78 12.65 -5.91
CA GLY A 895 -8.18 12.52 -6.33
C GLY A 895 -8.57 13.54 -7.39
N HIS A 896 -9.14 13.07 -8.50
CA HIS A 896 -9.54 13.88 -9.64
C HIS A 896 -10.88 13.41 -10.19
N ASP A 897 -11.69 14.37 -10.66
CA ASP A 897 -12.87 14.09 -11.46
C ASP A 897 -12.91 15.01 -12.69
N ILE A 898 -12.79 14.44 -13.89
CA ILE A 898 -12.94 15.17 -15.15
C ILE A 898 -14.17 14.64 -15.85
N LYS A 899 -15.21 15.48 -15.93
CA LYS A 899 -16.47 15.15 -16.58
C LYS A 899 -16.93 16.27 -17.49
N ASP A 900 -17.35 15.88 -18.69
CA ASP A 900 -17.54 16.73 -19.85
C ASP A 900 -16.32 17.61 -20.10
N GLN A 901 -16.43 18.90 -19.77
CA GLN A 901 -15.39 19.92 -19.96
C GLN A 901 -14.90 20.53 -18.64
N THR A 902 -15.27 19.94 -17.50
CA THR A 902 -14.89 20.43 -16.17
C THR A 902 -13.81 19.53 -15.59
N MET A 903 -12.63 20.10 -15.37
CA MET A 903 -11.55 19.44 -14.64
C MET A 903 -11.64 19.81 -13.16
N ARG A 904 -11.73 18.82 -12.27
CA ARG A 904 -11.74 19.03 -10.82
C ARG A 904 -10.65 18.24 -10.11
N LEU A 905 -10.08 18.87 -9.09
CA LEU A 905 -9.10 18.28 -8.18
C LEU A 905 -9.67 18.28 -6.75
N SER A 906 -9.65 17.11 -6.12
CA SER A 906 -10.02 16.92 -4.72
C SER A 906 -8.88 17.40 -3.81
N LEU A 907 -9.17 18.33 -2.90
CA LEU A 907 -8.16 19.03 -2.09
C LEU A 907 -8.06 18.48 -0.67
N ILE A 908 -9.19 18.37 0.02
CA ILE A 908 -9.32 17.97 1.42
C ILE A 908 -10.63 17.18 1.60
N LYS A 909 -10.59 16.08 2.35
CA LYS A 909 -11.76 15.28 2.74
C LYS A 909 -11.76 15.11 4.26
N SER A 910 -12.60 15.84 4.98
CA SER A 910 -12.65 15.76 6.44
C SER A 910 -13.58 14.66 6.94
N GLY A 911 -13.15 13.41 6.78
CA GLY A 911 -13.85 12.28 7.37
C GLY A 911 -13.82 12.31 8.91
N VAL A 912 -14.74 11.59 9.56
CA VAL A 912 -14.88 11.52 11.04
C VAL A 912 -14.71 10.12 11.61
N ASP A 913 -14.47 9.12 10.75
CA ASP A 913 -14.24 7.74 11.16
C ASP A 913 -13.20 7.10 10.20
N PRO A 914 -12.12 6.50 10.72
CA PRO A 914 -11.88 6.16 12.13
C PRO A 914 -11.11 7.25 12.90
N ASP A 915 -10.69 8.32 12.25
CA ASP A 915 -10.12 9.52 12.87
C ASP A 915 -11.19 10.63 12.96
N PRO A 916 -11.68 10.99 14.16
CA PRO A 916 -12.70 12.02 14.33
C PRO A 916 -12.26 13.43 13.93
N GLU A 917 -10.96 13.68 13.81
CA GLU A 917 -10.38 15.00 13.53
C GLU A 917 -9.58 14.98 12.20
N ALA A 918 -9.90 14.05 11.29
CA ALA A 918 -9.15 13.87 10.05
C ALA A 918 -9.12 15.18 9.23
N ASP A 919 -7.92 15.55 8.80
CA ASP A 919 -7.64 16.76 8.03
C ASP A 919 -8.09 18.10 8.65
N GLN A 920 -8.40 18.15 9.96
CA GLN A 920 -8.53 19.43 10.65
C GLN A 920 -7.14 20.06 10.90
N GLY A 921 -7.04 21.37 10.73
CA GLY A 921 -5.84 22.17 10.92
C GLY A 921 -5.19 22.66 9.62
N PRO A 922 -3.89 22.98 9.65
CA PRO A 922 -3.20 23.64 8.55
C PRO A 922 -2.83 22.67 7.41
N HIS A 923 -3.10 23.08 6.18
CA HIS A 923 -2.69 22.42 4.94
C HIS A 923 -1.95 23.40 4.05
N SER A 924 -0.95 22.92 3.32
CA SER A 924 -0.21 23.73 2.33
C SER A 924 0.14 22.88 1.12
N PHE A 925 -0.28 23.31 -0.07
CA PHE A 925 -0.12 22.58 -1.31
C PHE A 925 -0.17 23.50 -2.53
N THR A 926 0.31 23.01 -3.67
CA THR A 926 0.30 23.73 -4.94
C THR A 926 -0.37 22.88 -6.03
N TYR A 927 -1.24 23.51 -6.79
CA TYR A 927 -1.73 22.99 -8.06
C TYR A 927 -1.60 24.06 -9.14
N SER A 928 -1.64 23.65 -10.40
CA SER A 928 -1.42 24.57 -11.52
C SER A 928 -2.33 24.21 -12.68
N ILE A 929 -2.77 25.23 -13.43
CA ILE A 929 -3.29 25.00 -14.78
C ILE A 929 -2.21 25.33 -15.81
N TYR A 930 -2.12 24.49 -16.83
CA TYR A 930 -1.18 24.63 -17.93
C TYR A 930 -1.93 24.52 -19.26
N PRO A 931 -2.45 25.66 -19.78
CA PRO A 931 -2.98 25.73 -21.13
C PRO A 931 -1.87 25.64 -22.17
N HIS A 932 -2.05 24.79 -23.18
CA HIS A 932 -1.03 24.50 -24.19
C HIS A 932 -1.63 24.28 -25.57
N GLY A 933 -0.78 24.39 -26.59
CA GLY A 933 -1.09 23.90 -27.94
C GLY A 933 -0.82 22.41 -28.06
N GLY A 934 -1.47 21.77 -29.02
CA GLY A 934 -1.35 20.32 -29.21
C GLY A 934 -2.00 19.52 -28.07
N ASP A 935 -1.60 18.25 -27.96
CA ASP A 935 -1.96 17.37 -26.85
C ASP A 935 -0.92 17.40 -25.70
N TRP A 936 -1.17 16.64 -24.63
CA TRP A 936 -0.29 16.55 -23.46
C TRP A 936 1.15 16.12 -23.78
N PHE A 937 1.37 15.35 -24.85
CA PHE A 937 2.70 14.87 -25.22
C PHE A 937 3.48 15.97 -25.94
N GLU A 938 2.88 16.60 -26.95
CA GLU A 938 3.46 17.75 -27.66
C GLU A 938 3.73 18.95 -26.73
N ALA A 939 2.87 19.12 -25.72
CA ALA A 939 2.99 20.16 -24.73
C ALA A 939 3.99 19.89 -23.60
N GLU A 940 4.59 18.69 -23.59
CA GLU A 940 5.51 18.23 -22.55
C GLU A 940 4.92 18.29 -21.13
N THR A 941 3.61 18.04 -20.98
CA THR A 941 2.87 18.14 -19.71
C THR A 941 3.54 17.36 -18.58
N ALA A 942 4.07 16.17 -18.89
CA ALA A 942 4.82 15.39 -17.92
C ALA A 942 6.03 16.15 -17.37
N LYS A 943 6.83 16.80 -18.23
CA LYS A 943 8.01 17.57 -17.81
C LYS A 943 7.62 18.74 -16.91
N GLU A 944 6.59 19.49 -17.27
CA GLU A 944 6.04 20.58 -16.44
C GLU A 944 5.56 20.09 -15.07
N ALA A 945 4.96 18.89 -15.00
CA ALA A 945 4.55 18.28 -13.75
C ALA A 945 5.75 17.87 -12.87
N TYR A 946 6.82 17.35 -13.47
CA TYR A 946 8.09 17.09 -12.78
C TYR A 946 8.71 18.40 -12.27
N GLU A 947 8.74 19.45 -13.09
CA GLU A 947 9.31 20.74 -12.69
C GLU A 947 8.57 21.40 -11.52
N LEU A 948 7.24 21.23 -11.45
CA LEU A 948 6.45 21.66 -10.28
C LEU A 948 6.85 20.92 -8.99
N ASN A 949 7.27 19.66 -9.10
CA ASN A 949 7.50 18.77 -7.96
C ASN A 949 8.96 18.74 -7.50
N TYR A 950 9.93 18.85 -8.40
CA TYR A 950 11.37 18.71 -8.14
C TYR A 950 12.08 20.06 -8.15
N PRO A 951 12.23 20.78 -7.02
CA PRO A 951 12.87 22.09 -7.01
C PRO A 951 14.37 22.02 -7.38
N LEU A 952 14.91 23.11 -7.95
CA LEU A 952 16.37 23.25 -8.11
C LEU A 952 17.06 23.32 -6.74
N GLN A 953 18.14 22.56 -6.57
CA GLN A 953 18.94 22.54 -5.34
C GLN A 953 20.11 23.52 -5.44
N THR A 954 20.50 24.15 -4.32
CA THR A 954 21.56 25.17 -4.34
C THR A 954 22.51 25.09 -3.15
N VAL A 955 23.80 25.34 -3.38
CA VAL A 955 24.84 25.39 -2.34
C VAL A 955 25.78 26.58 -2.58
N ILE A 956 26.21 27.25 -1.50
CA ILE A 956 27.30 28.23 -1.56
C ILE A 956 28.62 27.54 -1.22
N THR A 957 29.62 27.67 -2.10
CA THR A 957 30.95 27.08 -1.90
C THR A 957 32.07 28.10 -2.12
N GLN A 958 33.21 27.86 -1.48
CA GLN A 958 34.47 28.56 -1.70
C GLN A 958 35.62 27.54 -1.61
N SER A 959 36.16 27.09 -2.74
CA SER A 959 37.19 26.05 -2.79
C SER A 959 38.36 26.42 -3.71
N GLN A 960 39.54 26.61 -3.12
CA GLN A 960 40.75 26.92 -3.88
C GLN A 960 41.40 25.67 -4.52
N SER A 961 41.06 24.48 -4.04
CA SER A 961 41.71 23.21 -4.41
C SER A 961 40.88 22.33 -5.37
N GLY A 962 39.65 22.72 -5.72
CA GLY A 962 38.82 21.94 -6.64
C GLY A 962 39.39 21.84 -8.05
N GLU A 963 39.19 20.70 -8.70
CA GLU A 963 39.65 20.41 -10.07
C GLU A 963 38.51 20.39 -11.11
N GLN A 964 37.26 20.28 -10.66
CA GLN A 964 36.09 20.17 -11.53
C GLN A 964 35.77 21.50 -12.25
N PRO A 965 35.20 21.44 -13.47
CA PRO A 965 34.81 22.62 -14.24
C PRO A 965 33.68 23.38 -13.57
N GLN A 966 33.49 24.65 -13.99
CA GLN A 966 32.44 25.52 -13.45
C GLN A 966 31.01 25.08 -13.77
N GLN A 967 30.89 24.10 -14.66
CA GLN A 967 29.66 23.54 -15.17
C GLN A 967 29.97 22.12 -15.62
N LYS A 968 29.07 21.18 -15.32
CA LYS A 968 29.23 19.78 -15.67
C LYS A 968 27.85 19.14 -15.84
N SER A 969 27.73 18.29 -16.85
CA SER A 969 26.68 17.29 -16.93
C SER A 969 27.23 15.96 -16.42
N PHE A 970 26.49 15.29 -15.55
CA PHE A 970 26.83 13.96 -15.05
C PHE A 970 26.39 12.86 -16.01
N ILE A 971 25.23 13.04 -16.64
CA ILE A 971 24.65 12.11 -17.61
C ILE A 971 23.94 12.96 -18.67
N GLU A 972 24.22 12.67 -19.94
CA GLU A 972 23.43 13.12 -21.08
C GLU A 972 22.60 11.96 -21.64
N VAL A 973 21.32 12.18 -21.89
CA VAL A 973 20.43 11.22 -22.56
C VAL A 973 19.85 11.90 -23.80
N GLU A 974 19.99 11.28 -24.96
CA GLU A 974 19.34 11.72 -26.18
C GLU A 974 18.03 10.94 -26.34
N ALA A 975 16.92 11.58 -25.95
CA ALA A 975 15.56 11.04 -26.03
C ALA A 975 14.51 12.14 -26.12
N GLU A 976 13.41 11.86 -26.80
CA GLU A 976 12.20 12.67 -26.96
C GLU A 976 11.07 12.19 -26.05
N SER A 977 10.93 10.87 -25.85
CA SER A 977 9.79 10.22 -25.15
C SER A 977 10.19 9.35 -23.96
N THR A 978 11.48 9.33 -23.62
CA THR A 978 12.04 8.49 -22.55
C THR A 978 12.55 9.36 -21.41
N ILE A 979 12.17 9.01 -20.18
CA ILE A 979 12.62 9.68 -18.96
C ILE A 979 13.62 8.78 -18.22
N LEU A 980 14.78 9.34 -17.87
CA LEU A 980 15.69 8.76 -16.86
C LEU A 980 15.11 9.07 -15.47
N GLU A 981 14.47 8.07 -14.86
CA GLU A 981 13.74 8.22 -13.60
C GLU A 981 14.60 7.96 -12.37
N THR A 982 15.62 7.12 -12.47
CA THR A 982 16.41 6.75 -11.30
C THR A 982 17.87 6.57 -11.64
N VAL A 983 18.72 7.18 -10.82
CA VAL A 983 20.16 6.92 -10.76
C VAL A 983 20.50 6.62 -9.31
N LYS A 984 21.04 5.42 -9.07
CA LYS A 984 21.51 5.04 -7.73
C LYS A 984 22.71 4.10 -7.81
N LYS A 985 23.34 3.83 -6.66
CA LYS A 985 24.28 2.70 -6.54
C LYS A 985 23.53 1.37 -6.51
N ALA A 986 24.06 0.34 -7.15
CA ALA A 986 23.51 -1.02 -7.08
C ALA A 986 23.52 -1.58 -5.64
N GLU A 987 22.58 -2.47 -5.33
CA GLU A 987 22.40 -3.05 -4.00
C GLU A 987 23.55 -3.96 -3.54
N THR A 988 24.24 -4.60 -4.49
CA THR A 988 25.25 -5.65 -4.24
C THR A 988 26.62 -5.37 -4.88
N SER A 989 26.81 -4.20 -5.49
CA SER A 989 28.04 -3.83 -6.20
C SER A 989 28.26 -2.32 -6.22
N ASP A 990 29.45 -1.86 -6.63
CA ASP A 990 29.74 -0.43 -6.79
C ASP A 990 29.26 0.16 -8.13
N ASP A 991 28.61 -0.66 -8.96
CA ASP A 991 28.03 -0.24 -10.23
C ASP A 991 26.86 0.75 -10.04
N LEU A 992 26.59 1.58 -11.05
CA LEU A 992 25.42 2.45 -11.11
C LEU A 992 24.21 1.71 -11.68
N ILE A 993 23.03 2.02 -11.16
CA ILE A 993 21.73 1.63 -11.71
C ILE A 993 21.11 2.84 -12.39
N LEU A 994 20.75 2.70 -13.66
CA LEU A 994 20.01 3.68 -14.44
C LEU A 994 18.65 3.09 -14.84
N ARG A 995 17.54 3.73 -14.48
CA ARG A 995 16.18 3.28 -14.80
C ARG A 995 15.47 4.28 -15.70
N PHE A 996 14.91 3.77 -16.78
CA PHE A 996 14.21 4.53 -17.80
C PHE A 996 12.79 4.04 -17.97
N TYR A 997 11.89 4.93 -18.37
CA TYR A 997 10.58 4.56 -18.87
C TYR A 997 10.17 5.42 -20.05
N GLU A 998 9.43 4.83 -20.98
CA GLU A 998 8.77 5.53 -22.08
C GLU A 998 7.38 6.00 -21.62
N TYR A 999 6.98 7.22 -21.99
CA TYR A 999 5.68 7.78 -21.54
C TYR A 999 4.80 8.32 -22.67
N GLY A 1000 5.28 8.32 -23.91
CA GLY A 1000 4.65 8.89 -25.10
C GLY A 1000 3.93 7.88 -25.99
N SER A 1001 3.85 6.60 -25.59
CA SER A 1001 3.27 5.51 -26.40
C SER A 1001 3.98 5.32 -27.75
N ARG A 1002 5.31 5.50 -27.80
CA ARG A 1002 6.10 5.34 -29.02
C ARG A 1002 7.35 4.50 -28.80
N ARG A 1003 7.92 4.02 -29.92
CA ARG A 1003 9.21 3.34 -29.93
C ARG A 1003 10.31 4.36 -30.16
N GLU A 1004 11.39 4.23 -29.40
CA GLU A 1004 12.50 5.17 -29.44
C GLU A 1004 13.84 4.45 -29.32
N LYS A 1005 14.86 4.98 -30.01
CA LYS A 1005 16.26 4.62 -29.77
C LYS A 1005 16.87 5.70 -28.88
N VAL A 1006 17.39 5.29 -27.74
CA VAL A 1006 17.93 6.16 -26.70
C VAL A 1006 19.45 5.99 -26.68
N ARG A 1007 20.16 7.11 -26.58
CA ARG A 1007 21.62 7.14 -26.37
C ARG A 1007 21.91 7.75 -25.01
N VAL A 1008 22.75 7.09 -24.21
CA VAL A 1008 23.13 7.52 -22.86
C VAL A 1008 24.63 7.71 -22.79
N ASP A 1009 25.08 8.90 -22.43
CA ASP A 1009 26.48 9.28 -22.26
C ASP A 1009 26.73 9.67 -20.78
N LEU A 1010 27.64 9.00 -20.10
CA LEU A 1010 27.97 9.28 -18.69
C LEU A 1010 29.18 10.21 -18.54
N GLY A 1011 29.76 10.70 -19.63
CA GLY A 1011 30.98 11.49 -19.63
C GLY A 1011 32.21 10.78 -19.02
N ARG A 1012 32.14 9.45 -18.87
CA ARG A 1012 33.14 8.57 -18.24
C ARG A 1012 33.26 7.26 -19.01
N GLU A 1013 34.46 6.68 -19.03
CA GLU A 1013 34.69 5.42 -19.74
C GLU A 1013 33.87 4.28 -19.10
N LEU A 1014 33.10 3.59 -19.93
CA LEU A 1014 32.22 2.51 -19.56
C LEU A 1014 32.97 1.19 -19.69
N LYS A 1015 33.16 0.50 -18.56
CA LYS A 1015 33.78 -0.83 -18.52
C LYS A 1015 32.81 -1.91 -18.96
N LYS A 1016 31.56 -1.82 -18.49
CA LYS A 1016 30.51 -2.81 -18.78
C LYS A 1016 29.13 -2.20 -18.58
N VAL A 1017 28.21 -2.50 -19.49
CA VAL A 1017 26.79 -2.17 -19.35
C VAL A 1017 25.98 -3.46 -19.45
N SER A 1018 25.04 -3.66 -18.54
CA SER A 1018 24.13 -4.82 -18.57
C SER A 1018 22.70 -4.37 -18.34
N GLU A 1019 21.78 -4.83 -19.19
CA GLU A 1019 20.35 -4.69 -18.92
C GLU A 1019 19.98 -5.66 -17.80
N CYS A 1020 19.32 -5.15 -16.76
CA CYS A 1020 18.87 -5.93 -15.61
C CYS A 1020 17.37 -5.77 -15.38
N ASN A 1021 16.80 -6.67 -14.60
CA ASN A 1021 15.42 -6.56 -14.15
C ASN A 1021 15.30 -5.47 -13.05
N LEU A 1022 14.09 -5.21 -12.56
CA LEU A 1022 13.81 -4.11 -11.60
C LEU A 1022 14.46 -4.36 -10.22
N VAL A 1023 14.79 -5.62 -9.91
CA VAL A 1023 15.51 -6.07 -8.71
C VAL A 1023 17.01 -6.29 -8.96
N GLU A 1024 17.53 -5.75 -10.07
CA GLU A 1024 18.95 -5.64 -10.42
C GLU A 1024 19.65 -6.96 -10.82
N GLU A 1025 18.90 -7.99 -11.17
CA GLU A 1025 19.45 -9.23 -11.72
C GLU A 1025 19.75 -9.07 -13.21
N ASN A 1026 20.99 -9.35 -13.60
CA ASN A 1026 21.46 -9.14 -14.98
C ASN A 1026 20.78 -10.11 -15.95
N SER A 1027 20.31 -9.58 -17.07
CA SER A 1027 19.68 -10.36 -18.14
C SER A 1027 20.59 -10.52 -19.36
N ARG A 1028 21.19 -9.42 -19.84
CA ARG A 1028 22.08 -9.41 -20.99
C ARG A 1028 23.06 -8.24 -20.95
N GLU A 1029 24.20 -8.41 -21.62
CA GLU A 1029 25.18 -7.35 -21.80
C GLU A 1029 24.76 -6.43 -22.97
N ILE A 1030 25.05 -5.14 -22.85
CA ILE A 1030 24.79 -4.12 -23.87
C ILE A 1030 26.14 -3.61 -24.36
N GLU A 1031 26.28 -3.51 -25.69
CA GLU A 1031 27.49 -2.95 -26.28
C GLU A 1031 27.64 -1.47 -25.89
N ALA A 1032 28.81 -1.13 -25.36
CA ALA A 1032 29.18 0.24 -25.00
C ALA A 1032 30.32 0.72 -25.89
N GLU A 1033 30.28 1.98 -26.28
CA GLU A 1033 31.30 2.64 -27.11
C GLU A 1033 31.97 3.76 -26.32
N ASN A 1034 33.10 3.44 -25.67
CA ASN A 1034 33.88 4.34 -24.80
C ASN A 1034 33.03 4.97 -23.67
N TYR A 1035 32.32 6.07 -23.96
CA TYR A 1035 31.60 6.91 -22.99
C TYR A 1035 30.09 6.72 -23.01
N TYR A 1036 29.55 6.05 -24.04
CA TYR A 1036 28.10 5.93 -24.24
C TYR A 1036 27.64 4.52 -24.57
N PHE A 1037 26.36 4.27 -24.39
CA PHE A 1037 25.67 3.08 -24.88
C PHE A 1037 24.31 3.45 -25.47
N GLU A 1038 23.75 2.57 -26.28
CA GLU A 1038 22.47 2.79 -26.95
C GLU A 1038 21.52 1.62 -26.72
N PHE A 1039 20.22 1.90 -26.63
CA PHE A 1039 19.19 0.88 -26.53
C PHE A 1039 17.89 1.33 -27.20
N GLU A 1040 17.04 0.36 -27.52
CA GLU A 1040 15.68 0.62 -28.00
C GLU A 1040 14.69 0.40 -26.85
N ILE A 1041 13.67 1.26 -26.75
CA ILE A 1041 12.58 1.15 -25.78
C ILE A 1041 11.23 1.15 -26.51
N LYS A 1042 10.30 0.30 -26.04
CA LYS A 1042 8.94 0.17 -26.57
C LYS A 1042 7.96 1.12 -25.89
N PRO A 1043 6.76 1.33 -26.47
CA PRO A 1043 5.68 2.07 -25.81
C PRO A 1043 5.47 1.61 -24.36
N TYR A 1044 5.53 2.55 -23.42
CA TYR A 1044 5.38 2.36 -21.98
C TYR A 1044 6.33 1.36 -21.31
N GLU A 1045 7.41 0.96 -22.00
CA GLU A 1045 8.35 -0.03 -21.45
C GLU A 1045 9.23 0.59 -20.37
N ILE A 1046 9.51 -0.19 -19.32
CA ILE A 1046 10.51 0.15 -18.29
C ILE A 1046 11.80 -0.60 -18.58
N LYS A 1047 12.94 0.09 -18.59
CA LYS A 1047 14.27 -0.52 -18.73
C LYS A 1047 15.21 -0.13 -17.62
N THR A 1048 16.02 -1.07 -17.17
CA THR A 1048 17.02 -0.84 -16.12
C THR A 1048 18.38 -1.34 -16.58
N PHE A 1049 19.40 -0.53 -16.36
CA PHE A 1049 20.78 -0.83 -16.74
C PHE A 1049 21.69 -0.74 -15.53
N LYS A 1050 22.53 -1.76 -15.35
CA LYS A 1050 23.65 -1.78 -14.42
C LYS A 1050 24.92 -1.40 -15.18
N VAL A 1051 25.53 -0.28 -14.80
CA VAL A 1051 26.65 0.37 -15.48
C VAL A 1051 27.87 0.34 -14.58
N LYS A 1052 28.91 -0.33 -15.05
CA LYS A 1052 30.23 -0.33 -14.43
C LYS A 1052 31.15 0.63 -15.16
N LEU A 1053 31.75 1.55 -14.43
CA LEU A 1053 32.71 2.53 -14.94
C LEU A 1053 34.14 1.96 -14.87
N GLU A 1054 35.05 2.47 -15.69
CA GLU A 1054 36.50 2.26 -15.47
C GLU A 1054 36.99 3.08 -14.27
N ASP A 1055 38.03 2.56 -13.60
CA ASP A 1055 38.58 3.11 -12.34
C ASP A 1055 39.29 4.47 -12.52
#